data_AF-A0A3N0DCE3-F1
#
_entry.id   AF-A0A3N0DCE3-F1
#
_cell.length_a   1.000
_cell.length_b   1.000
_cell.length_c   1.000
_cell.angle_alpha   90.00
_cell.angle_beta   90.00
_cell.angle_gamma   90.00
#
_symmetry.space_group_name_H-M   'P 1'
#
loop_
_entity.id
_entity.type
_entity.pdbx_description
1 polymer ?
#
loop_
_entity_poly.entity_id
_entity_poly.type
_entity_poly.pdbx_seq_one_letter_code
_entity_poly.pdbx_strand_id
1 'polypeptide(L)'
;MTRTTAPNTGLDAFLAWAESERRTALPPRPADAVLTLLALHGADRRAGVPEPTPELVRRVLVEDLPLLLWASPDEAAAVPSVLTALADRVRAAGRLNAKRHARVLAAVEEAVPVFMEAHGDPFRLTWPRWYASLMRADGVAADDPGAVSAWLAAFDAVPRAQRAALPEPLHRADVAATTFAARVGLAGTMLEAFARDVEGPSPAGPLLSAASVLDADRPEDALASELDALGAGLSDRWTAAGLAEALSGPYAALAPGPEALPHLLLGDRFLDEHLNHYGCASAALPPPAALPGPDEIGVLLRAAPLPAALAAGSDDVRDLAELCGFPGPAEAVWSDGTPRELVELAADVLAALVERVASHSDPAGPADEEYGLDAAHVLYGLYARGGTPDSVARRASGHIDLVVPRDLEDAPATVPAAAPPGYRTPALAELSVLLGIPGLTEDDRSAVDGPARALAAVVDELAGTGCVFRTGDAYGLTPLGNAVVRHVLAVNRVAAPDEHELVSWDAERTVRAVQYWPPAVAATALTAWTTARGATDAVWSELLDAVSAAKSADFHHTLTADLFSHLDRAGIPGGPLRSALEDPVIGAYVHRLLHSRGEPADQGLVPLTARALLLLEELDACWAADMQASVAARDRAPEPAPTALIDAFDEAAAGWPGGAASLLPALTDADPATAVRVLEDLREHHPDGRVADGSAHALKAAKATVKRSAARRRGSAW
;
A
#
# COMPACT_ATOMS: atom_id res chain seq x y z
N MET A 1 -35.70 22.53 8.79
CA MET A 1 -35.68 22.20 7.35
C MET A 1 -35.46 23.48 6.55
N THR A 2 -34.22 23.92 6.45
CA THR A 2 -33.77 24.85 5.42
C THR A 2 -33.83 24.09 4.09
N ARG A 3 -34.70 24.51 3.16
CA ARG A 3 -34.68 23.97 1.80
C ARG A 3 -33.34 24.38 1.20
N THR A 4 -32.40 23.46 1.09
CA THR A 4 -31.17 23.65 0.33
C THR A 4 -31.56 24.07 -1.08
N THR A 5 -31.17 25.28 -1.49
CA THR A 5 -31.46 25.80 -2.83
C THR A 5 -30.82 24.88 -3.85
N ALA A 6 -31.65 24.17 -4.64
CA ALA A 6 -31.15 23.28 -5.67
C ALA A 6 -30.27 24.05 -6.68
N PRO A 7 -29.15 23.47 -7.14
CA PRO A 7 -28.31 24.12 -8.14
C PRO A 7 -29.11 24.43 -9.41
N ASN A 8 -28.89 25.62 -9.98
CA ASN A 8 -29.61 26.05 -11.18
C ASN A 8 -29.07 25.36 -12.45
N THR A 9 -29.51 24.11 -12.67
CA THR A 9 -29.05 23.25 -13.78
C THR A 9 -30.04 23.13 -14.94
N GLY A 10 -31.29 23.60 -14.75
CA GLY A 10 -32.36 23.48 -15.74
C GLY A 10 -33.04 22.11 -15.80
N LEU A 11 -32.92 21.29 -14.75
CA LEU A 11 -33.44 19.93 -14.68
C LEU A 11 -34.92 19.80 -15.10
N ASP A 12 -35.83 20.57 -14.50
CA ASP A 12 -37.27 20.44 -14.78
C ASP A 12 -37.60 20.71 -16.26
N ALA A 13 -36.97 21.74 -16.83
CA ALA A 13 -37.13 22.08 -18.24
C ALA A 13 -36.53 21.02 -19.17
N PHE A 14 -35.42 20.39 -18.75
CA PHE A 14 -34.79 19.29 -19.48
C PHE A 14 -35.66 18.03 -19.50
N LEU A 15 -36.19 17.63 -18.33
CA LEU A 15 -37.06 16.46 -18.22
C LEU A 15 -38.37 16.67 -19.02
N ALA A 16 -38.99 17.83 -18.90
CA ALA A 16 -40.20 18.17 -19.67
C ALA A 16 -39.93 18.15 -21.19
N TRP A 17 -38.78 18.66 -21.63
CA TRP A 17 -38.38 18.61 -23.04
C TRP A 17 -38.13 17.18 -23.53
N ALA A 18 -37.47 16.34 -22.74
CA ALA A 18 -37.19 14.95 -23.12
C ALA A 18 -38.50 14.16 -23.29
N GLU A 19 -39.47 14.38 -22.41
CA GLU A 19 -40.79 13.78 -22.50
C GLU A 19 -41.57 14.29 -23.72
N SER A 20 -41.58 15.60 -23.98
CA SER A 20 -42.37 16.17 -25.08
C SER A 20 -41.77 15.94 -26.46
N GLU A 21 -40.46 16.17 -26.62
CA GLU A 21 -39.78 16.19 -27.93
C GLU A 21 -39.17 14.83 -28.28
N ARG A 22 -38.63 14.09 -27.30
CA ARG A 22 -38.06 12.75 -27.55
C ARG A 22 -39.02 11.61 -27.25
N ARG A 23 -40.12 11.89 -26.54
CA ARG A 23 -41.06 10.86 -26.04
C ARG A 23 -40.35 9.81 -25.19
N THR A 24 -39.36 10.24 -24.40
CA THR A 24 -38.59 9.40 -23.50
C THR A 24 -38.75 9.93 -22.08
N ALA A 25 -39.24 9.09 -21.17
CA ALA A 25 -39.21 9.37 -19.74
C ALA A 25 -37.81 9.06 -19.20
N LEU A 26 -37.07 10.11 -18.81
CA LEU A 26 -35.75 9.96 -18.21
C LEU A 26 -35.87 9.87 -16.68
N PRO A 27 -35.03 9.06 -16.01
CA PRO A 27 -35.07 8.96 -14.56
C PRO A 27 -34.59 10.28 -13.92
N PRO A 28 -35.40 10.95 -13.09
CA PRO A 28 -35.10 12.31 -12.61
C PRO A 28 -33.80 12.43 -11.81
N ARG A 29 -33.48 11.45 -10.97
CA ARG A 29 -32.30 11.48 -10.09
C ARG A 29 -30.98 11.28 -10.84
N PRO A 30 -30.83 10.26 -11.71
CA PRO A 30 -29.67 10.19 -12.60
C PRO A 30 -29.53 11.43 -13.50
N ALA A 31 -30.64 12.00 -14.00
CA ALA A 31 -30.61 13.24 -14.75
C ALA A 31 -30.09 14.43 -13.92
N ASP A 32 -30.55 14.57 -12.69
CA ASP A 32 -30.08 15.60 -11.77
C ASP A 32 -28.58 15.48 -11.47
N ALA A 33 -28.10 14.28 -11.16
CA ALA A 33 -26.69 14.03 -10.88
C ALA A 33 -25.81 14.40 -12.07
N VAL A 34 -26.16 13.93 -13.27
CA VAL A 34 -25.43 14.25 -14.52
C VAL A 34 -25.38 15.75 -14.78
N LEU A 35 -26.53 16.43 -14.74
CA LEU A 35 -26.60 17.86 -15.02
C LEU A 35 -25.84 18.67 -13.97
N THR A 36 -25.96 18.31 -12.69
CA THR A 36 -25.27 19.01 -11.60
C THR A 36 -23.76 18.84 -11.69
N LEU A 37 -23.25 17.62 -11.87
CA LEU A 37 -21.82 17.36 -11.97
C LEU A 37 -21.19 18.02 -13.20
N LEU A 38 -21.86 18.01 -14.35
CA LEU A 38 -21.39 18.75 -15.53
C LEU A 38 -21.29 20.25 -15.25
N ALA A 39 -22.29 20.84 -14.57
CA ALA A 39 -22.28 22.26 -14.22
C ALA A 39 -21.18 22.60 -13.19
N LEU A 40 -20.98 21.74 -12.18
CA LEU A 40 -19.92 21.86 -11.18
C LEU A 40 -18.52 21.79 -11.79
N HIS A 41 -18.33 20.96 -12.83
CA HIS A 41 -17.09 20.91 -13.63
C HIS A 41 -16.98 22.01 -14.70
N GLY A 42 -17.91 22.96 -14.72
CA GLY A 42 -17.80 24.18 -15.54
C GLY A 42 -18.38 24.10 -16.95
N ALA A 43 -19.28 23.14 -17.21
CA ALA A 43 -20.05 23.14 -18.45
C ALA A 43 -20.79 24.48 -18.67
N ASP A 44 -20.74 25.01 -19.90
CA ASP A 44 -21.46 26.24 -20.27
C ASP A 44 -22.98 25.99 -20.18
N ARG A 45 -23.71 26.87 -19.48
CA ARG A 45 -25.17 26.78 -19.27
C ARG A 45 -26.00 27.72 -20.14
N ARG A 46 -25.43 28.36 -21.18
CA ARG A 46 -26.15 29.29 -22.07
C ARG A 46 -27.37 28.70 -22.78
N ALA A 47 -27.46 27.37 -22.91
CA ALA A 47 -28.62 26.68 -23.47
C ALA A 47 -29.78 26.51 -22.46
N GLY A 48 -29.61 26.97 -21.21
CA GLY A 48 -30.49 26.69 -20.08
C GLY A 48 -30.20 25.33 -19.41
N VAL A 49 -29.24 24.57 -19.94
CA VAL A 49 -28.74 23.29 -19.42
C VAL A 49 -27.22 23.24 -19.65
N PRO A 50 -26.44 22.46 -18.87
CA PRO A 50 -25.00 22.31 -19.06
C PRO A 50 -24.66 21.66 -20.41
N GLU A 51 -23.79 22.29 -21.19
CA GLU A 51 -23.29 21.79 -22.48
C GLU A 51 -22.26 20.66 -22.27
N PRO A 52 -22.54 19.42 -22.71
CA PRO A 52 -21.61 18.31 -22.55
C PRO A 52 -20.44 18.43 -23.54
N THR A 53 -19.23 18.12 -23.05
CA THR A 53 -18.02 17.91 -23.88
C THR A 53 -17.51 16.49 -23.72
N PRO A 54 -16.73 15.94 -24.66
CA PRO A 54 -16.14 14.60 -24.52
C PRO A 54 -15.36 14.42 -23.21
N GLU A 55 -14.59 15.41 -22.82
CA GLU A 55 -13.75 15.38 -21.61
C GLU A 55 -14.61 15.38 -20.34
N LEU A 56 -15.63 16.24 -20.28
CA LEU A 56 -16.56 16.31 -19.14
C LEU A 56 -17.42 15.04 -19.03
N VAL A 57 -17.85 14.48 -20.16
CA VAL A 57 -18.59 13.21 -20.18
C VAL A 57 -17.77 12.08 -19.58
N ARG A 58 -16.49 11.94 -19.99
CA ARG A 58 -15.61 10.91 -19.44
C ARG A 58 -15.40 11.11 -17.93
N ARG A 59 -15.12 12.34 -17.50
CA ARG A 59 -14.94 12.67 -16.08
C ARG A 59 -16.16 12.29 -15.24
N VAL A 60 -17.35 12.76 -15.62
CA VAL A 60 -18.58 12.51 -14.86
C VAL A 60 -18.94 11.02 -14.82
N LEU A 61 -18.81 10.31 -15.95
CA LEU A 61 -19.14 8.88 -16.03
C LEU A 61 -18.12 7.99 -15.31
N VAL A 62 -16.82 8.29 -15.38
CA VAL A 62 -15.77 7.39 -14.89
C VAL A 62 -15.31 7.72 -13.49
N GLU A 63 -15.35 9.00 -13.08
CA GLU A 63 -14.82 9.46 -11.79
C GLU A 63 -15.94 9.72 -10.78
N ASP A 64 -16.91 10.58 -11.12
CA ASP A 64 -17.85 11.12 -10.13
C ASP A 64 -19.05 10.21 -9.84
N LEU A 65 -19.82 9.84 -10.88
CA LEU A 65 -21.08 9.10 -10.72
C LEU A 65 -20.91 7.77 -9.99
N PRO A 66 -19.86 6.96 -10.26
CA PRO A 66 -19.65 5.71 -9.53
C PRO A 66 -19.48 5.89 -8.02
N LEU A 67 -19.09 7.06 -7.52
CA LEU A 67 -18.88 7.33 -6.10
C LEU A 67 -20.10 8.01 -5.43
N LEU A 68 -20.83 8.81 -6.18
CA LEU A 68 -21.84 9.75 -5.65
C LEU A 68 -23.28 9.31 -5.90
N LEU A 69 -23.55 8.60 -6.99
CA LEU A 69 -24.89 8.19 -7.37
C LEU A 69 -25.16 6.76 -6.89
N TRP A 70 -26.25 6.57 -6.13
CA TRP A 70 -26.87 5.26 -6.08
C TRP A 70 -27.83 5.14 -7.27
N ALA A 71 -27.75 4.04 -8.02
CA ALA A 71 -28.67 3.73 -9.11
C ALA A 71 -28.88 2.22 -9.17
N SER A 72 -30.14 1.80 -9.30
CA SER A 72 -30.48 0.42 -9.65
C SER A 72 -29.85 0.04 -11.01
N PRO A 73 -29.70 -1.26 -11.35
CA PRO A 73 -29.15 -1.67 -12.64
C PRO A 73 -29.85 -1.02 -13.84
N ASP A 74 -31.19 -0.87 -13.78
CA ASP A 74 -31.98 -0.23 -14.83
C ASP A 74 -31.75 1.28 -14.89
N GLU A 75 -31.65 1.97 -13.75
CA GLU A 75 -31.34 3.39 -13.70
C GLU A 75 -29.91 3.69 -14.19
N ALA A 76 -28.94 2.85 -13.82
CA ALA A 76 -27.56 2.95 -14.29
C ALA A 76 -27.50 2.77 -15.82
N ALA A 77 -28.20 1.76 -16.35
CA ALA A 77 -28.31 1.53 -17.79
C ALA A 77 -29.01 2.69 -18.54
N ALA A 78 -29.79 3.53 -17.84
CA ALA A 78 -30.44 4.71 -18.42
C ALA A 78 -29.55 5.97 -18.46
N VAL A 79 -28.44 6.03 -17.71
CA VAL A 79 -27.52 7.20 -17.67
C VAL A 79 -27.02 7.61 -19.06
N PRO A 80 -26.60 6.69 -19.96
CA PRO A 80 -26.18 7.08 -21.32
C PRO A 80 -27.30 7.77 -22.12
N SER A 81 -28.56 7.40 -21.87
CA SER A 81 -29.72 8.02 -22.52
C SER A 81 -29.93 9.46 -22.05
N VAL A 82 -29.65 9.75 -20.78
CA VAL A 82 -29.66 11.12 -20.24
C VAL A 82 -28.63 11.99 -20.97
N LEU A 83 -27.38 11.53 -21.09
CA LEU A 83 -26.32 12.28 -21.77
C LEU A 83 -26.59 12.48 -23.26
N THR A 84 -27.13 11.45 -23.92
CA THR A 84 -27.54 11.53 -25.32
C THR A 84 -28.66 12.55 -25.51
N ALA A 85 -29.69 12.51 -24.66
CA ALA A 85 -30.77 13.49 -24.68
C ALA A 85 -30.29 14.92 -24.38
N LEU A 86 -29.32 15.08 -23.47
CA LEU A 86 -28.70 16.37 -23.17
C LEU A 86 -27.93 16.93 -24.39
N ALA A 87 -27.13 16.11 -25.05
CA ALA A 87 -26.41 16.50 -26.27
C ALA A 87 -27.39 16.92 -27.38
N ASP A 88 -28.50 16.21 -27.54
CA ASP A 88 -29.57 16.53 -28.48
C ASP A 88 -30.29 17.84 -28.12
N ARG A 89 -30.58 18.08 -26.84
CA ARG A 89 -31.19 19.33 -26.35
C ARG A 89 -30.32 20.54 -26.68
N VAL A 90 -29.02 20.44 -26.42
CA VAL A 90 -28.05 21.52 -26.65
C VAL A 90 -27.81 21.74 -28.14
N ARG A 91 -27.85 20.68 -28.95
CA ARG A 91 -27.88 20.77 -30.43
C ARG A 91 -29.13 21.48 -30.93
N ALA A 92 -30.31 21.13 -30.42
CA ALA A 92 -31.58 21.77 -30.77
C ALA A 92 -31.61 23.26 -30.39
N ALA A 93 -30.88 23.64 -29.33
CA ALA A 93 -30.64 25.05 -28.96
C ALA A 93 -29.61 25.78 -29.86
N GLY A 94 -29.05 25.10 -30.87
CA GLY A 94 -28.08 25.68 -31.81
C GLY A 94 -26.66 25.86 -31.25
N ARG A 95 -26.34 25.24 -30.10
CA ARG A 95 -25.04 25.39 -29.43
C ARG A 95 -24.02 24.31 -29.83
N LEU A 96 -24.49 23.11 -30.15
CA LEU A 96 -23.66 22.01 -30.67
C LEU A 96 -23.81 21.84 -32.19
N ASN A 97 -22.69 22.00 -32.92
CA ASN A 97 -22.64 21.62 -34.33
C ASN A 97 -22.61 20.09 -34.51
N ALA A 98 -22.85 19.59 -35.74
CA ALA A 98 -22.94 18.14 -36.01
C ALA A 98 -21.68 17.37 -35.65
N LYS A 99 -20.50 17.94 -35.91
CA LYS A 99 -19.21 17.31 -35.61
C LYS A 99 -18.98 17.19 -34.09
N ARG A 100 -19.27 18.24 -33.32
CA ARG A 100 -19.11 18.23 -31.86
C ARG A 100 -20.12 17.30 -31.19
N HIS A 101 -21.37 17.34 -31.64
CA HIS A 101 -22.42 16.41 -31.19
C HIS A 101 -22.01 14.95 -31.39
N ALA A 102 -21.56 14.57 -32.59
CA ALA A 102 -21.08 13.21 -32.86
C ALA A 102 -19.88 12.81 -31.97
N ARG A 103 -18.97 13.75 -31.66
CA ARG A 103 -17.85 13.49 -30.73
C ARG A 103 -18.31 13.25 -29.30
N VAL A 104 -19.32 13.98 -28.84
CA VAL A 104 -19.91 13.77 -27.50
C VAL A 104 -20.56 12.39 -27.43
N LEU A 105 -21.35 12.01 -28.43
CA LEU A 105 -21.98 10.68 -28.47
C LEU A 105 -20.93 9.54 -28.49
N ALA A 106 -19.89 9.68 -29.30
CA ALA A 106 -18.78 8.71 -29.31
C ALA A 106 -18.09 8.60 -27.94
N ALA A 107 -17.90 9.73 -27.23
CA ALA A 107 -17.33 9.72 -25.88
C ALA A 107 -18.26 9.08 -24.85
N VAL A 108 -19.59 9.24 -24.99
CA VAL A 108 -20.57 8.50 -24.18
C VAL A 108 -20.40 7.00 -24.42
N GLU A 109 -20.46 6.56 -25.69
CA GLU A 109 -20.34 5.14 -26.07
C GLU A 109 -19.06 4.49 -25.55
N GLU A 110 -17.92 5.19 -25.65
CA GLU A 110 -16.62 4.73 -25.15
C GLU A 110 -16.58 4.62 -23.61
N ALA A 111 -17.24 5.54 -22.91
CA ALA A 111 -17.23 5.59 -21.45
C ALA A 111 -18.24 4.65 -20.79
N VAL A 112 -19.30 4.20 -21.49
CA VAL A 112 -20.36 3.35 -20.89
C VAL A 112 -19.79 2.06 -20.26
N PRO A 113 -18.95 1.25 -20.92
CA PRO A 113 -18.46 0.00 -20.32
C PRO A 113 -17.67 0.28 -19.02
N VAL A 114 -16.83 1.31 -19.04
CA VAL A 114 -16.01 1.73 -17.88
C VAL A 114 -16.90 2.23 -16.74
N PHE A 115 -17.95 2.99 -17.04
CA PHE A 115 -18.93 3.44 -16.04
C PHE A 115 -19.67 2.26 -15.40
N MET A 116 -20.15 1.30 -16.20
CA MET A 116 -20.90 0.16 -15.68
C MET A 116 -20.03 -0.73 -14.79
N GLU A 117 -18.77 -0.93 -15.17
CA GLU A 117 -17.77 -1.63 -14.36
C GLU A 117 -17.50 -0.86 -13.06
N ALA A 118 -17.18 0.43 -13.14
CA ALA A 118 -16.89 1.27 -11.98
C ALA A 118 -18.08 1.44 -11.03
N HIS A 119 -19.31 1.55 -11.52
CA HIS A 119 -20.49 1.69 -10.68
C HIS A 119 -20.80 0.41 -9.90
N GLY A 120 -20.49 -0.76 -10.48
CA GLY A 120 -20.63 -2.07 -9.86
C GLY A 120 -19.44 -2.50 -9.00
N ASP A 121 -18.32 -1.77 -9.04
CA ASP A 121 -17.12 -2.05 -8.26
C ASP A 121 -17.38 -1.85 -6.75
N PRO A 122 -17.26 -2.91 -5.92
CA PRO A 122 -17.39 -2.79 -4.47
C PRO A 122 -16.44 -1.75 -3.87
N PHE A 123 -15.22 -1.59 -4.38
CA PHE A 123 -14.24 -0.65 -3.81
C PHE A 123 -14.58 0.83 -4.02
N ARG A 124 -15.62 1.12 -4.82
CA ARG A 124 -16.19 2.46 -5.01
C ARG A 124 -17.46 2.69 -4.19
N LEU A 125 -17.80 1.77 -3.29
CA LEU A 125 -18.96 1.89 -2.41
C LEU A 125 -18.71 2.99 -1.35
N THR A 126 -19.71 3.85 -1.14
CA THR A 126 -19.73 4.87 -0.09
C THR A 126 -20.86 4.58 0.89
N TRP A 127 -20.77 5.09 2.13
CA TRP A 127 -21.81 4.89 3.14
C TRP A 127 -23.20 5.32 2.66
N PRO A 128 -23.38 6.50 2.03
CA PRO A 128 -24.68 6.89 1.49
C PRO A 128 -25.21 5.91 0.44
N ARG A 129 -24.35 5.43 -0.48
CA ARG A 129 -24.74 4.44 -1.50
C ARG A 129 -25.12 3.10 -0.88
N TRP A 130 -24.38 2.64 0.12
CA TRP A 130 -24.67 1.40 0.82
C TRP A 130 -26.03 1.45 1.52
N TYR A 131 -26.27 2.45 2.37
CA TYR A 131 -27.55 2.56 3.08
C TYR A 131 -28.74 2.81 2.16
N ALA A 132 -28.54 3.60 1.10
CA ALA A 132 -29.54 3.80 0.06
C ALA A 132 -29.89 2.51 -0.71
N SER A 133 -28.94 1.55 -0.81
CA SER A 133 -29.18 0.23 -1.39
C SER A 133 -30.04 -0.64 -0.48
N LEU A 134 -29.74 -0.67 0.82
CA LEU A 134 -30.47 -1.47 1.81
C LEU A 134 -31.91 -0.98 1.96
N MET A 135 -32.09 0.34 2.10
CA MET A 135 -33.41 0.97 2.18
C MET A 135 -34.29 0.60 0.99
N ARG A 136 -33.74 0.59 -0.22
CA ARG A 136 -34.51 0.25 -1.42
C ARG A 136 -34.77 -1.24 -1.57
N ALA A 137 -33.85 -2.09 -1.12
CA ALA A 137 -34.11 -3.53 -1.02
C ALA A 137 -35.28 -3.82 -0.05
N ASP A 138 -35.41 -3.02 1.01
CA ASP A 138 -36.49 -3.08 1.99
C ASP A 138 -37.78 -2.35 1.55
N GLY A 139 -37.80 -1.73 0.37
CA GLY A 139 -38.96 -1.00 -0.17
C GLY A 139 -39.24 0.34 0.51
N VAL A 140 -38.26 0.94 1.18
CA VAL A 140 -38.37 2.26 1.82
C VAL A 140 -38.48 3.35 0.77
N ALA A 141 -39.37 4.32 1.03
CA ALA A 141 -39.46 5.55 0.25
C ALA A 141 -38.24 6.44 0.52
N ALA A 142 -37.13 6.21 -0.19
CA ALA A 142 -35.85 6.90 0.02
C ALA A 142 -35.89 8.42 -0.21
N ASP A 143 -36.94 8.95 -0.85
CA ASP A 143 -37.15 10.39 -1.05
C ASP A 143 -37.93 11.05 0.11
N ASP A 144 -38.39 10.27 1.10
CA ASP A 144 -39.07 10.75 2.31
C ASP A 144 -38.12 10.70 3.52
N PRO A 145 -37.64 11.85 4.03
CA PRO A 145 -36.76 11.90 5.19
C PRO A 145 -37.34 11.21 6.43
N GLY A 146 -38.67 11.24 6.60
CA GLY A 146 -39.34 10.57 7.71
C GLY A 146 -39.23 9.05 7.62
N ALA A 147 -39.40 8.49 6.41
CA ALA A 147 -39.24 7.06 6.16
C ALA A 147 -37.77 6.62 6.33
N VAL A 148 -36.82 7.41 5.83
CA VAL A 148 -35.37 7.17 5.99
C VAL A 148 -34.99 7.15 7.47
N SER A 149 -35.40 8.16 8.24
CA SER A 149 -35.11 8.26 9.68
C SER A 149 -35.72 7.09 10.47
N ALA A 150 -36.97 6.71 10.18
CA ALA A 150 -37.63 5.58 10.83
C ALA A 150 -36.94 4.24 10.50
N TRP A 151 -36.48 4.06 9.26
CA TRP A 151 -35.72 2.87 8.87
C TRP A 151 -34.37 2.81 9.58
N LEU A 152 -33.61 3.92 9.67
CA LEU A 152 -32.34 3.97 10.40
C LEU A 152 -32.52 3.64 11.89
N ALA A 153 -33.55 4.18 12.53
CA ALA A 153 -33.88 3.86 13.92
C ALA A 153 -34.15 2.36 14.11
N ALA A 154 -34.91 1.75 13.19
CA ALA A 154 -35.20 0.33 13.22
C ALA A 154 -33.93 -0.50 12.96
N PHE A 155 -33.12 -0.12 11.99
CA PHE A 155 -31.87 -0.80 11.64
C PHE A 155 -30.85 -0.75 12.79
N ASP A 156 -30.73 0.38 13.48
CA ASP A 156 -29.85 0.50 14.65
C ASP A 156 -30.36 -0.29 15.88
N ALA A 157 -31.66 -0.52 15.98
CA ALA A 157 -32.21 -1.38 17.03
C ALA A 157 -31.99 -2.88 16.78
N VAL A 158 -31.66 -3.30 15.55
CA VAL A 158 -31.35 -4.70 15.22
C VAL A 158 -30.01 -5.10 15.86
N PRO A 159 -29.90 -6.28 16.49
CA PRO A 159 -28.62 -6.80 17.00
C PRO A 159 -27.55 -6.81 15.91
N ARG A 160 -26.30 -6.45 16.24
CA ARG A 160 -25.24 -6.24 15.23
C ARG A 160 -25.03 -7.47 14.36
N ALA A 161 -25.01 -8.65 14.98
CA ALA A 161 -24.84 -9.93 14.30
C ALA A 161 -25.95 -10.26 13.26
N GLN A 162 -27.10 -9.57 13.31
CA GLN A 162 -28.22 -9.76 12.38
C GLN A 162 -28.30 -8.67 11.30
N ARG A 163 -27.47 -7.61 11.41
CA ARG A 163 -27.46 -6.53 10.41
C ARG A 163 -26.80 -7.01 9.11
N ALA A 164 -27.20 -6.41 7.99
CA ALA A 164 -26.59 -6.69 6.71
C ALA A 164 -25.09 -6.34 6.74
N ALA A 165 -24.24 -7.32 6.39
CA ALA A 165 -22.79 -7.14 6.29
C ALA A 165 -22.41 -6.39 5.01
N LEU A 166 -21.26 -5.72 5.04
CA LEU A 166 -20.66 -5.15 3.84
C LEU A 166 -20.31 -6.26 2.82
N PRO A 167 -20.42 -6.01 1.51
CA PRO A 167 -19.98 -6.95 0.49
C PRO A 167 -18.49 -7.31 0.68
N GLU A 168 -18.14 -8.59 0.56
CA GLU A 168 -16.73 -8.97 0.49
C GLU A 168 -16.08 -8.39 -0.78
N PRO A 169 -14.82 -7.93 -0.71
CA PRO A 169 -13.91 -7.96 0.43
C PRO A 169 -13.85 -6.63 1.23
N LEU A 170 -14.92 -5.82 1.31
CA LEU A 170 -14.86 -4.43 1.85
C LEU A 170 -14.97 -4.30 3.36
N HIS A 171 -14.00 -3.61 3.98
CA HIS A 171 -13.97 -3.23 5.39
C HIS A 171 -14.73 -1.93 5.64
N ARG A 172 -15.05 -1.65 6.91
CA ARG A 172 -15.62 -0.32 7.26
C ARG A 172 -14.63 0.79 6.92
N ALA A 173 -13.34 0.54 7.13
CA ALA A 173 -12.23 1.41 6.72
C ALA A 173 -12.27 1.76 5.23
N ASP A 174 -12.47 0.77 4.35
CA ASP A 174 -12.52 0.98 2.89
C ASP A 174 -13.68 1.91 2.51
N VAL A 175 -14.87 1.66 3.06
CA VAL A 175 -16.06 2.47 2.78
C VAL A 175 -15.93 3.87 3.40
N ALA A 176 -15.34 3.99 4.59
CA ALA A 176 -15.08 5.27 5.24
C ALA A 176 -14.09 6.12 4.43
N ALA A 177 -12.96 5.55 4.01
CA ALA A 177 -11.96 6.22 3.18
C ALA A 177 -12.53 6.65 1.83
N THR A 178 -13.26 5.77 1.14
CA THR A 178 -13.91 6.09 -0.14
C THR A 178 -15.00 7.16 0.04
N THR A 179 -15.78 7.12 1.12
CA THR A 179 -16.78 8.16 1.44
C THR A 179 -16.12 9.51 1.68
N PHE A 180 -15.04 9.53 2.46
CA PHE A 180 -14.27 10.73 2.74
C PHE A 180 -13.66 11.31 1.45
N ALA A 181 -13.01 10.48 0.63
CA ALA A 181 -12.43 10.89 -0.65
C ALA A 181 -13.49 11.46 -1.60
N ALA A 182 -14.66 10.82 -1.70
CA ALA A 182 -15.77 11.31 -2.52
C ALA A 182 -16.30 12.67 -2.02
N ARG A 183 -16.40 12.85 -0.69
CA ARG A 183 -16.79 14.14 -0.08
C ARG A 183 -15.77 15.24 -0.34
N VAL A 184 -14.47 14.96 -0.16
CA VAL A 184 -13.39 15.92 -0.43
C VAL A 184 -13.36 16.31 -1.91
N GLY A 185 -13.47 15.34 -2.82
CA GLY A 185 -13.52 15.59 -4.26
C GLY A 185 -14.73 16.46 -4.68
N LEU A 186 -15.91 16.17 -4.13
CA LEU A 186 -17.11 16.98 -4.35
C LEU A 186 -16.94 18.40 -3.77
N ALA A 187 -16.42 18.54 -2.55
CA ALA A 187 -16.16 19.83 -1.92
C ALA A 187 -15.17 20.68 -2.73
N GLY A 188 -14.08 20.08 -3.21
CA GLY A 188 -13.13 20.75 -4.11
C GLY A 188 -13.78 21.23 -5.40
N THR A 189 -14.61 20.39 -6.04
CA THR A 189 -15.33 20.75 -7.26
C THR A 189 -16.34 21.88 -7.02
N MET A 190 -17.04 21.87 -5.88
CA MET A 190 -17.95 22.96 -5.49
C MET A 190 -17.20 24.25 -5.18
N LEU A 191 -16.04 24.18 -4.53
CA LEU A 191 -15.19 25.34 -4.28
C LEU A 191 -14.70 25.98 -5.59
N GLU A 192 -14.28 25.17 -6.57
CA GLU A 192 -13.93 25.65 -7.91
C GLU A 192 -15.14 26.30 -8.61
N ALA A 193 -16.33 25.70 -8.50
CA ALA A 193 -17.54 26.27 -9.06
C ALA A 193 -17.92 27.61 -8.41
N PHE A 194 -17.80 27.69 -7.08
CA PHE A 194 -18.02 28.92 -6.31
C PHE A 194 -17.06 30.02 -6.74
N ALA A 195 -15.76 29.72 -6.86
CA ALA A 195 -14.76 30.67 -7.32
C ALA A 195 -15.09 31.22 -8.71
N ARG A 196 -15.47 30.34 -9.66
CA ARG A 196 -15.91 30.76 -11.01
C ARG A 196 -17.12 31.68 -10.98
N ASP A 197 -18.12 31.38 -10.14
CA ASP A 197 -19.33 32.20 -10.03
C ASP A 197 -19.05 33.57 -9.39
N VAL A 198 -18.07 33.68 -8.49
CA VAL A 198 -17.62 34.95 -7.91
C VAL A 198 -16.83 35.79 -8.92
N GLU A 199 -15.92 35.17 -9.68
CA GLU A 199 -15.10 35.89 -10.67
C GLU A 199 -15.91 36.39 -11.87
N GLY A 200 -16.91 35.63 -12.31
CA GLY A 200 -17.71 35.95 -13.47
C GLY A 200 -18.85 34.97 -13.69
N PRO A 201 -20.05 35.22 -13.14
CA PRO A 201 -21.15 34.26 -13.22
C PRO A 201 -21.56 34.02 -14.68
N SER A 202 -22.01 32.78 -14.93
CA SER A 202 -22.57 32.42 -16.24
C SER A 202 -23.74 33.34 -16.62
N PRO A 203 -24.01 33.59 -17.91
CA PRO A 203 -25.22 34.29 -18.35
C PRO A 203 -26.53 33.67 -17.84
N ALA A 204 -26.51 32.38 -17.44
CA ALA A 204 -27.64 31.69 -16.82
C ALA A 204 -27.80 32.00 -15.31
N GLY A 205 -27.00 32.92 -14.75
CA GLY A 205 -26.88 33.20 -13.32
C GLY A 205 -25.85 32.29 -12.63
N PRO A 206 -25.47 32.57 -11.37
CA PRO A 206 -24.57 31.71 -10.62
C PRO A 206 -25.17 30.31 -10.43
N LEU A 207 -24.31 29.28 -10.42
CA LEU A 207 -24.69 27.92 -10.05
C LEU A 207 -24.84 27.81 -8.53
N LEU A 208 -23.89 28.38 -7.79
CA LEU A 208 -23.86 28.45 -6.33
C LEU A 208 -23.97 29.92 -5.89
N SER A 209 -24.90 30.23 -4.99
CA SER A 209 -25.12 31.60 -4.53
C SER A 209 -24.02 32.03 -3.56
N ALA A 210 -23.30 33.12 -3.87
CA ALA A 210 -22.25 33.65 -3.01
C ALA A 210 -22.73 34.69 -1.98
N ALA A 211 -23.97 35.17 -2.10
CA ALA A 211 -24.46 36.33 -1.34
C ALA A 211 -24.41 36.11 0.19
N SER A 212 -24.91 34.98 0.68
CA SER A 212 -24.93 34.67 2.13
C SER A 212 -23.53 34.45 2.72
N VAL A 213 -22.59 33.94 1.93
CA VAL A 213 -21.22 33.65 2.37
C VAL A 213 -20.39 34.93 2.42
N LEU A 214 -20.50 35.78 1.40
CA LEU A 214 -19.74 37.03 1.31
C LEU A 214 -20.21 38.10 2.31
N ASP A 215 -21.47 38.04 2.72
CA ASP A 215 -22.07 38.96 3.70
C ASP A 215 -21.84 38.52 5.17
N ALA A 216 -21.17 37.39 5.41
CA ALA A 216 -20.91 36.87 6.75
C ALA A 216 -19.72 37.55 7.45
N ASP A 217 -19.75 37.64 8.78
CA ASP A 217 -18.65 38.22 9.59
C ASP A 217 -17.32 37.46 9.42
N ARG A 218 -17.39 36.14 9.16
CA ARG A 218 -16.27 35.24 8.89
C ARG A 218 -16.54 34.44 7.61
N PRO A 219 -16.27 35.00 6.42
CA PRO A 219 -16.58 34.37 5.14
C PRO A 219 -15.93 33.01 4.95
N GLU A 220 -14.74 32.78 5.54
CA GLU A 220 -14.03 31.50 5.46
C GLU A 220 -14.78 30.36 6.15
N ASP A 221 -15.24 30.58 7.39
CA ASP A 221 -16.01 29.61 8.16
C ASP A 221 -17.41 29.40 7.54
N ALA A 222 -18.01 30.49 7.04
CA ALA A 222 -19.31 30.46 6.38
C ALA A 222 -19.24 29.68 5.05
N LEU A 223 -18.18 29.84 4.26
CA LEU A 223 -17.99 29.10 3.02
C LEU A 223 -17.83 27.61 3.30
N ALA A 224 -16.98 27.22 4.26
CA ALA A 224 -16.80 25.82 4.63
C ALA A 224 -18.13 25.18 5.05
N SER A 225 -18.89 25.86 5.91
CA SER A 225 -20.20 25.38 6.40
C SER A 225 -21.24 25.26 5.27
N GLU A 226 -21.29 26.23 4.36
CA GLU A 226 -22.22 26.23 3.22
C GLU A 226 -21.88 25.11 2.23
N LEU A 227 -20.60 24.91 1.91
CA LEU A 227 -20.14 23.82 1.03
C LEU A 227 -20.44 22.45 1.63
N ASP A 228 -20.24 22.28 2.93
CA ASP A 228 -20.60 21.04 3.62
C ASP A 228 -22.11 20.77 3.58
N ALA A 229 -22.94 21.79 3.85
CA ALA A 229 -24.40 21.67 3.78
C ALA A 229 -24.91 21.37 2.35
N LEU A 230 -24.32 22.01 1.34
CA LEU A 230 -24.62 21.74 -0.08
C LEU A 230 -24.19 20.33 -0.47
N GLY A 231 -22.99 19.90 -0.08
CA GLY A 231 -22.48 18.56 -0.34
C GLY A 231 -23.36 17.47 0.27
N ALA A 232 -23.78 17.65 1.53
CA ALA A 232 -24.74 16.76 2.19
C ALA A 232 -26.08 16.71 1.44
N GLY A 233 -26.62 17.88 1.07
CA GLY A 233 -27.87 17.97 0.31
C GLY A 233 -27.79 17.31 -1.07
N LEU A 234 -26.66 17.41 -1.77
CA LEU A 234 -26.44 16.73 -3.05
C LEU A 234 -26.32 15.21 -2.87
N SER A 235 -25.56 14.77 -1.86
CA SER A 235 -25.46 13.35 -1.51
C SER A 235 -26.83 12.75 -1.24
N ASP A 236 -27.68 13.43 -0.47
CA ASP A 236 -29.05 13.01 -0.17
C ASP A 236 -29.91 12.89 -1.43
N ARG A 237 -29.86 13.88 -2.32
CA ARG A 237 -30.64 13.87 -3.58
C ARG A 237 -30.26 12.71 -4.50
N TRP A 238 -29.00 12.26 -4.45
CA TRP A 238 -28.51 11.17 -5.29
C TRP A 238 -28.59 9.80 -4.61
N THR A 239 -28.83 9.76 -3.30
CA THR A 239 -28.89 8.53 -2.51
C THR A 239 -30.22 8.38 -1.76
N ALA A 240 -30.41 9.05 -0.63
CA ALA A 240 -31.67 9.09 0.13
C ALA A 240 -31.80 10.41 0.92
N ALA A 241 -33.02 10.95 1.00
CA ALA A 241 -33.28 12.25 1.61
C ALA A 241 -33.03 12.24 3.13
N GLY A 242 -32.26 13.21 3.63
CA GLY A 242 -31.92 13.35 5.05
C GLY A 242 -30.87 12.37 5.57
N LEU A 243 -30.28 11.56 4.69
CA LEU A 243 -29.34 10.50 5.09
C LEU A 243 -28.01 11.06 5.62
N ALA A 244 -27.44 12.06 4.96
CA ALA A 244 -26.16 12.65 5.33
C ALA A 244 -26.21 13.33 6.71
N GLU A 245 -27.31 14.02 7.04
CA GLU A 245 -27.52 14.60 8.38
C GLU A 245 -27.70 13.49 9.43
N ALA A 246 -28.45 12.43 9.09
CA ALA A 246 -28.68 11.31 9.99
C ALA A 246 -27.37 10.55 10.32
N LEU A 247 -26.52 10.33 9.32
CA LEU A 247 -25.23 9.64 9.46
C LEU A 247 -24.11 10.51 10.05
N SER A 248 -24.23 11.84 10.04
CA SER A 248 -23.27 12.72 10.74
C SER A 248 -23.71 13.08 12.16
N GLY A 249 -24.97 12.83 12.52
CA GLY A 249 -25.54 13.09 13.83
C GLY A 249 -25.90 11.81 14.60
N PRO A 250 -27.21 11.53 14.81
CA PRO A 250 -27.67 10.51 15.74
C PRO A 250 -27.23 9.08 15.37
N TYR A 251 -26.90 8.81 14.11
CA TYR A 251 -26.49 7.49 13.63
C TYR A 251 -25.05 7.45 13.13
N ALA A 252 -24.16 8.32 13.62
CA ALA A 252 -22.75 8.34 13.23
C ALA A 252 -22.02 7.00 13.44
N ALA A 253 -22.43 6.23 14.44
CA ALA A 253 -21.90 4.89 14.69
C ALA A 253 -22.15 3.89 13.53
N LEU A 254 -23.19 4.12 12.72
CA LEU A 254 -23.51 3.28 11.56
C LEU A 254 -22.60 3.55 10.36
N ALA A 255 -22.05 4.75 10.25
CA ALA A 255 -21.21 5.19 9.14
C ALA A 255 -19.98 5.95 9.68
N PRO A 256 -19.05 5.25 10.36
CA PRO A 256 -17.89 5.89 10.93
C PRO A 256 -17.08 6.60 9.83
N GLY A 257 -16.70 7.84 10.10
CA GLY A 257 -15.70 8.58 9.32
C GLY A 257 -14.28 8.12 9.65
N PRO A 258 -13.27 8.54 8.87
CA PRO A 258 -11.87 8.21 9.14
C PRO A 258 -11.40 8.56 10.55
N GLU A 259 -11.90 9.66 11.10
CA GLU A 259 -11.60 10.13 12.46
C GLU A 259 -12.08 9.19 13.57
N ALA A 260 -13.05 8.32 13.28
CA ALA A 260 -13.56 7.32 14.22
C ALA A 260 -12.85 5.95 14.07
N LEU A 261 -11.83 5.87 13.23
CA LEU A 261 -11.07 4.65 12.93
C LEU A 261 -9.56 4.92 13.13
N PRO A 262 -9.07 4.96 14.38
CA PRO A 262 -7.67 5.23 14.72
C PRO A 262 -6.64 4.44 13.90
N HIS A 263 -6.97 3.20 13.51
CA HIS A 263 -6.07 2.35 12.74
C HIS A 263 -5.75 2.85 11.34
N LEU A 264 -6.53 3.79 10.77
CA LEU A 264 -6.19 4.42 9.49
C LEU A 264 -4.87 5.22 9.59
N LEU A 265 -4.66 5.95 10.68
CA LEU A 265 -3.42 6.71 10.92
C LEU A 265 -2.22 5.77 11.10
N LEU A 266 -2.42 4.62 11.75
CA LEU A 266 -1.39 3.59 11.84
C LEU A 266 -1.07 3.00 10.46
N GLY A 267 -2.10 2.82 9.62
CA GLY A 267 -1.95 2.41 8.23
C GLY A 267 -1.09 3.39 7.43
N ASP A 268 -1.26 4.71 7.64
CA ASP A 268 -0.44 5.73 6.98
C ASP A 268 1.03 5.61 7.40
N ARG A 269 1.30 5.44 8.70
CA ARG A 269 2.67 5.20 9.19
C ARG A 269 3.29 3.93 8.60
N PHE A 270 2.52 2.84 8.48
CA PHE A 270 3.02 1.63 7.83
C PHE A 270 3.29 1.82 6.34
N LEU A 271 2.49 2.63 5.65
CA LEU A 271 2.75 2.96 4.25
C LEU A 271 4.04 3.76 4.11
N ASP A 272 4.29 4.73 4.99
CA ASP A 272 5.53 5.52 5.01
C ASP A 272 6.75 4.61 5.25
N GLU A 273 6.70 3.72 6.25
CA GLU A 273 7.74 2.72 6.49
C GLU A 273 7.96 1.81 5.27
N HIS A 274 6.88 1.40 4.62
CA HIS A 274 6.93 0.56 3.44
C HIS A 274 7.56 1.25 2.23
N LEU A 275 7.22 2.52 2.00
CA LEU A 275 7.83 3.33 0.95
C LEU A 275 9.30 3.64 1.26
N ASN A 276 9.65 3.86 2.54
CA ASN A 276 11.03 4.05 2.97
C ASN A 276 11.87 2.80 2.72
N HIS A 277 11.33 1.62 3.02
CA HIS A 277 12.07 0.36 2.89
C HIS A 277 12.16 -0.14 1.44
N TYR A 278 11.07 -0.10 0.67
CA TYR A 278 11.01 -0.71 -0.67
C TYR A 278 10.97 0.31 -1.83
N GLY A 279 10.72 1.60 -1.55
CA GLY A 279 10.54 2.62 -2.59
C GLY A 279 9.29 2.43 -3.45
N CYS A 280 8.42 1.45 -3.13
CA CYS A 280 7.28 1.08 -3.94
C CYS A 280 6.18 0.41 -3.10
N ALA A 281 4.97 0.98 -3.12
CA ALA A 281 3.81 0.43 -2.41
C ALA A 281 3.33 -0.95 -2.91
N SER A 282 3.80 -1.38 -4.09
CA SER A 282 3.41 -2.67 -4.68
C SER A 282 4.33 -3.83 -4.29
N ALA A 283 5.42 -3.56 -3.55
CA ALA A 283 6.27 -4.61 -3.02
C ALA A 283 5.46 -5.44 -2.02
N ALA A 284 5.33 -6.74 -2.28
CA ALA A 284 4.56 -7.57 -1.37
C ALA A 284 5.38 -7.94 -0.14
N LEU A 285 4.77 -7.89 1.03
CA LEU A 285 5.32 -8.42 2.27
C LEU A 285 5.16 -9.95 2.33
N PRO A 286 5.98 -10.67 3.11
CA PRO A 286 5.81 -12.10 3.29
C PRO A 286 4.51 -12.45 3.99
N PRO A 287 3.93 -13.65 3.73
CA PRO A 287 2.80 -14.13 4.51
C PRO A 287 3.24 -14.34 5.98
N PRO A 288 2.37 -13.99 6.95
CA PRO A 288 2.70 -14.17 8.35
C PRO A 288 2.67 -15.65 8.74
N ALA A 289 3.49 -16.04 9.71
CA ALA A 289 3.65 -17.44 10.13
C ALA A 289 2.36 -18.13 10.64
N ALA A 290 1.39 -17.37 11.16
CA ALA A 290 0.11 -17.90 11.62
C ALA A 290 -0.98 -16.82 11.66
N LEU A 291 -2.16 -17.15 11.13
CA LEU A 291 -3.39 -16.37 11.29
C LEU A 291 -4.40 -17.16 12.14
N PRO A 292 -5.17 -16.51 13.03
CA PRO A 292 -6.18 -17.14 13.84
C PRO A 292 -7.39 -17.51 12.97
N GLY A 293 -8.08 -18.59 13.36
CA GLY A 293 -9.39 -18.90 12.79
C GLY A 293 -10.41 -17.80 13.10
N PRO A 294 -11.48 -17.63 12.29
CA PRO A 294 -12.51 -16.61 12.53
C PRO A 294 -13.12 -16.67 13.94
N ASP A 295 -13.34 -17.88 14.46
CA ASP A 295 -13.90 -18.10 15.79
C ASP A 295 -12.91 -17.83 16.94
N GLU A 296 -11.60 -17.81 16.66
CA GLU A 296 -10.54 -17.59 17.65
C GLU A 296 -10.30 -16.10 17.92
N ILE A 297 -10.57 -15.22 16.94
CA ILE A 297 -10.31 -13.78 17.05
C ILE A 297 -10.98 -13.19 18.30
N GLY A 298 -12.27 -13.49 18.51
CA GLY A 298 -12.99 -12.99 19.68
C GLY A 298 -12.47 -13.54 21.01
N VAL A 299 -11.98 -14.79 21.03
CA VAL A 299 -11.38 -15.39 22.23
C VAL A 299 -10.05 -14.72 22.56
N LEU A 300 -9.19 -14.55 21.57
CA LEU A 300 -7.88 -13.91 21.73
C LEU A 300 -8.02 -12.45 22.16
N LEU A 301 -8.89 -11.69 21.50
CA LEU A 301 -9.13 -10.27 21.81
C LEU A 301 -9.67 -10.11 23.24
N ARG A 302 -10.63 -10.94 23.65
CA ARG A 302 -11.23 -10.87 25.00
C ARG A 302 -10.31 -11.36 26.12
N ALA A 303 -9.35 -12.22 25.80
CA ALA A 303 -8.33 -12.68 26.75
C ALA A 303 -7.20 -11.66 26.95
N ALA A 304 -7.04 -10.70 26.03
CA ALA A 304 -5.99 -9.70 26.11
C ALA A 304 -6.25 -8.67 27.23
N PRO A 305 -5.23 -8.32 28.04
CA PRO A 305 -5.40 -7.45 29.21
C PRO A 305 -5.99 -6.07 28.92
N LEU A 306 -5.48 -5.37 27.91
CA LEU A 306 -5.90 -4.00 27.59
C LEU A 306 -7.33 -3.97 27.02
N PRO A 307 -7.69 -4.75 25.97
CA PRO A 307 -9.06 -4.79 25.48
C PRO A 307 -10.09 -5.16 26.56
N ALA A 308 -9.76 -6.12 27.43
CA ALA A 308 -10.64 -6.49 28.54
C ALA A 308 -10.81 -5.33 29.56
N ALA A 309 -9.74 -4.58 29.86
CA ALA A 309 -9.79 -3.42 30.75
C ALA A 309 -10.62 -2.26 30.15
N LEU A 310 -10.49 -2.02 28.84
CA LEU A 310 -11.29 -1.03 28.11
C LEU A 310 -12.78 -1.38 28.16
N ALA A 311 -13.13 -2.62 27.85
CA ALA A 311 -14.51 -3.10 27.89
C ALA A 311 -15.11 -3.12 29.31
N ALA A 312 -14.27 -3.30 30.34
CA ALA A 312 -14.68 -3.23 31.75
C ALA A 312 -14.85 -1.79 32.27
N GLY A 313 -14.47 -0.77 31.49
CA GLY A 313 -14.52 0.64 31.90
C GLY A 313 -13.53 0.98 33.02
N SER A 314 -12.33 0.40 32.98
CA SER A 314 -11.28 0.68 33.98
C SER A 314 -10.81 2.15 33.88
N ASP A 315 -10.67 2.82 35.03
CA ASP A 315 -10.27 4.23 35.10
C ASP A 315 -8.84 4.47 34.58
N ASP A 316 -7.95 3.47 34.66
CA ASP A 316 -6.54 3.56 34.25
C ASP A 316 -6.34 3.65 32.72
N VAL A 317 -7.40 3.41 31.93
CA VAL A 317 -7.35 3.39 30.46
C VAL A 317 -8.45 4.23 29.83
N ARG A 318 -8.98 5.23 30.57
CA ARG A 318 -10.11 6.04 30.13
C ARG A 318 -9.81 6.86 28.86
N ASP A 319 -8.60 7.40 28.75
CA ASP A 319 -8.10 8.11 27.57
C ASP A 319 -8.12 7.21 26.32
N LEU A 320 -7.62 5.98 26.44
CA LEU A 320 -7.66 4.98 25.37
C LEU A 320 -9.09 4.50 25.07
N ALA A 321 -9.94 4.37 26.09
CA ALA A 321 -11.32 3.95 25.93
C ALA A 321 -12.10 4.93 25.05
N GLU A 322 -11.95 6.23 25.30
CA GLU A 322 -12.57 7.28 24.47
C GLU A 322 -12.10 7.21 23.02
N LEU A 323 -10.80 7.05 22.78
CA LEU A 323 -10.21 6.92 21.44
C LEU A 323 -10.71 5.67 20.70
N CYS A 324 -10.94 4.57 21.42
CA CYS A 324 -11.43 3.31 20.85
C CYS A 324 -12.96 3.24 20.76
N GLY A 325 -13.70 4.25 21.24
CA GLY A 325 -15.17 4.27 21.23
C GLY A 325 -15.85 3.46 22.34
N PHE A 326 -15.21 3.31 23.50
CA PHE A 326 -15.76 2.70 24.71
C PHE A 326 -16.11 3.74 25.81
N PRO A 327 -17.29 3.62 26.47
CA PRO A 327 -18.47 2.89 26.00
C PRO A 327 -19.03 3.55 24.74
N GLY A 328 -19.79 2.80 23.93
CA GLY A 328 -20.31 3.33 22.66
C GLY A 328 -20.23 2.32 21.51
N PRO A 329 -19.88 2.75 20.28
CA PRO A 329 -19.90 1.88 19.10
C PRO A 329 -19.07 0.59 19.25
N ALA A 330 -17.95 0.66 19.99
CA ALA A 330 -17.09 -0.50 20.20
C ALA A 330 -17.68 -1.55 21.14
N GLU A 331 -18.61 -1.17 22.03
CA GLU A 331 -19.23 -2.10 22.99
C GLU A 331 -20.15 -3.12 22.28
N ALA A 332 -20.84 -2.68 21.23
CA ALA A 332 -21.61 -3.57 20.36
C ALA A 332 -20.68 -4.56 19.65
N VAL A 333 -19.63 -4.06 18.98
CA VAL A 333 -18.65 -4.90 18.28
C VAL A 333 -17.99 -5.90 19.24
N TRP A 334 -17.60 -5.45 20.43
CA TRP A 334 -17.02 -6.31 21.46
C TRP A 334 -17.93 -7.48 21.85
N SER A 335 -19.24 -7.24 21.92
CA SER A 335 -20.23 -8.20 22.40
C SER A 335 -20.66 -9.19 21.32
N ASP A 336 -21.07 -8.70 20.15
CA ASP A 336 -21.68 -9.49 19.08
C ASP A 336 -21.14 -9.17 17.67
N GLY A 337 -19.97 -8.53 17.57
CA GLY A 337 -19.30 -8.24 16.30
C GLY A 337 -18.87 -9.49 15.54
N THR A 338 -18.84 -9.37 14.22
CA THR A 338 -18.27 -10.38 13.32
C THR A 338 -16.74 -10.50 13.51
N PRO A 339 -16.11 -11.61 13.10
CA PRO A 339 -14.65 -11.77 13.18
C PRO A 339 -13.88 -10.60 12.56
N ARG A 340 -14.38 -10.07 11.44
CA ARG A 340 -13.82 -8.90 10.75
C ARG A 340 -13.88 -7.63 11.58
N GLU A 341 -15.02 -7.35 12.19
CA GLU A 341 -15.18 -6.16 13.04
C GLU A 341 -14.36 -6.27 14.33
N LEU A 342 -14.18 -7.49 14.85
CA LEU A 342 -13.30 -7.74 15.99
C LEU A 342 -11.82 -7.50 15.62
N VAL A 343 -11.39 -7.80 14.38
CA VAL A 343 -10.05 -7.42 13.89
C VAL A 343 -9.91 -5.90 13.78
N GLU A 344 -10.91 -5.21 13.22
CA GLU A 344 -10.92 -3.73 13.15
C GLU A 344 -10.86 -3.11 14.56
N LEU A 345 -11.64 -3.63 15.51
CA LEU A 345 -11.61 -3.18 16.91
C LEU A 345 -10.23 -3.43 17.55
N ALA A 346 -9.63 -4.59 17.30
CA ALA A 346 -8.27 -4.88 17.77
C ALA A 346 -7.23 -3.94 17.13
N ALA A 347 -7.44 -3.54 15.86
CA ALA A 347 -6.62 -2.55 15.18
C ALA A 347 -6.78 -1.15 15.78
N ASP A 348 -7.99 -0.73 16.13
CA ASP A 348 -8.25 0.53 16.83
C ASP A 348 -7.55 0.58 18.19
N VAL A 349 -7.64 -0.51 18.97
CA VAL A 349 -6.95 -0.61 20.27
C VAL A 349 -5.43 -0.57 20.10
N LEU A 350 -4.89 -1.27 19.10
CA LEU A 350 -3.46 -1.23 18.79
C LEU A 350 -3.01 0.17 18.39
N ALA A 351 -3.74 0.83 17.49
CA ALA A 351 -3.41 2.16 17.00
C ALA A 351 -3.50 3.23 18.09
N ALA A 352 -4.54 3.19 18.94
CA ALA A 352 -4.67 4.10 20.07
C ALA A 352 -3.49 3.93 21.06
N LEU A 353 -3.04 2.69 21.30
CA LEU A 353 -1.87 2.45 22.12
C LEU A 353 -0.58 2.95 21.47
N VAL A 354 -0.38 2.70 20.17
CA VAL A 354 0.79 3.20 19.42
C VAL A 354 0.87 4.72 19.50
N GLU A 355 -0.27 5.42 19.34
CA GLU A 355 -0.33 6.87 19.45
C GLU A 355 -0.02 7.36 20.87
N ARG A 356 -0.51 6.63 21.88
CA ARG A 356 -0.19 6.91 23.27
C ARG A 356 1.31 6.75 23.53
N VAL A 357 1.93 5.66 23.09
CA VAL A 357 3.39 5.44 23.24
C VAL A 357 4.17 6.57 22.56
N ALA A 358 3.80 6.93 21.32
CA ALA A 358 4.44 8.04 20.59
C ALA A 358 4.32 9.39 21.34
N SER A 359 3.18 9.65 21.98
CA SER A 359 2.95 10.89 22.75
C SER A 359 3.75 10.98 24.06
N HIS A 360 4.24 9.85 24.59
CA HIS A 360 5.06 9.81 25.81
C HIS A 360 6.57 9.91 25.53
N SER A 361 6.98 9.73 24.27
CA SER A 361 8.37 9.94 23.84
C SER A 361 8.72 11.43 23.87
N ASP A 362 9.86 11.80 24.45
CA ASP A 362 10.27 13.20 24.61
C ASP A 362 10.60 13.84 23.24
N PRO A 363 9.84 14.85 22.76
CA PRO A 363 10.09 15.50 21.47
C PRO A 363 11.38 16.32 21.43
N ALA A 364 12.08 16.49 22.57
CA ALA A 364 13.38 17.15 22.67
C ALA A 364 14.57 16.17 22.71
N GLY A 365 14.32 14.86 22.62
CA GLY A 365 15.38 13.85 22.45
C GLY A 365 16.13 14.03 21.12
N PRO A 366 17.40 13.61 21.01
CA PRO A 366 18.12 13.63 19.74
C PRO A 366 17.38 12.74 18.71
N ALA A 367 17.21 13.22 17.49
CA ALA A 367 16.48 12.55 16.40
C ALA A 367 16.98 11.12 16.07
N ASP A 368 18.18 10.74 16.53
CA ASP A 368 18.72 9.39 16.37
C ASP A 368 18.13 8.36 17.38
N GLU A 369 17.47 8.81 18.47
CA GLU A 369 16.71 7.95 19.40
C GLU A 369 15.32 7.54 18.86
N GLU A 370 14.87 8.16 17.76
CA GLU A 370 13.50 8.09 17.21
C GLU A 370 13.14 6.71 16.62
N TYR A 371 14.10 5.99 16.03
CA TYR A 371 13.83 4.72 15.33
C TYR A 371 13.69 3.49 16.26
N GLY A 372 14.11 3.59 17.52
CA GLY A 372 14.16 2.44 18.45
C GLY A 372 12.96 2.29 19.36
N LEU A 373 12.19 3.36 19.49
CA LEU A 373 11.05 3.44 20.40
C LEU A 373 9.73 3.69 19.67
N ASP A 374 9.76 3.90 18.35
CA ASP A 374 8.54 3.97 17.57
C ASP A 374 7.89 2.59 17.47
N ALA A 375 6.76 2.45 18.16
CA ALA A 375 5.95 1.24 18.16
C ALA A 375 5.44 0.88 16.75
N ALA A 376 5.19 1.85 15.87
CA ALA A 376 4.76 1.58 14.50
C ALA A 376 5.88 0.88 13.72
N HIS A 377 7.09 1.43 13.78
CA HIS A 377 8.27 0.83 13.17
C HIS A 377 8.55 -0.60 13.68
N VAL A 378 8.39 -0.85 14.99
CA VAL A 378 8.53 -2.20 15.58
C VAL A 378 7.49 -3.18 14.99
N LEU A 379 6.22 -2.79 14.95
CA LEU A 379 5.13 -3.64 14.42
C LEU A 379 5.34 -3.94 12.92
N TYR A 380 5.68 -2.92 12.14
CA TYR A 380 5.97 -3.05 10.72
C TYR A 380 7.16 -3.99 10.48
N GLY A 381 8.28 -3.79 11.20
CA GLY A 381 9.49 -4.61 11.09
C GLY A 381 9.27 -6.08 11.48
N LEU A 382 8.40 -6.37 12.46
CA LEU A 382 8.01 -7.75 12.77
C LEU A 382 7.24 -8.40 11.62
N TYR A 383 6.27 -7.68 11.04
CA TYR A 383 5.46 -8.22 9.94
C TYR A 383 6.27 -8.38 8.65
N ALA A 384 7.10 -7.39 8.31
CA ALA A 384 7.97 -7.43 7.13
C ALA A 384 8.95 -8.61 7.16
N ARG A 385 9.23 -9.17 8.35
CA ARG A 385 10.01 -10.40 8.53
C ARG A 385 9.18 -11.68 8.64
N GLY A 386 7.96 -11.68 8.12
CA GLY A 386 7.05 -12.83 8.11
C GLY A 386 6.42 -13.15 9.47
N GLY A 387 6.39 -12.17 10.39
CA GLY A 387 5.91 -12.37 11.75
C GLY A 387 6.83 -13.25 12.61
N THR A 388 8.10 -13.40 12.20
CA THR A 388 9.08 -14.16 12.98
C THR A 388 9.51 -13.40 14.24
N PRO A 389 9.78 -14.08 15.36
CA PRO A 389 10.21 -13.42 16.58
C PRO A 389 11.57 -12.73 16.42
N ASP A 390 11.76 -11.62 17.11
CA ASP A 390 13.00 -10.83 17.16
C ASP A 390 13.54 -10.71 18.58
N SER A 391 14.77 -10.23 18.70
CA SER A 391 15.48 -9.99 19.95
C SER A 391 15.49 -8.50 20.29
N VAL A 392 15.13 -8.18 21.52
CA VAL A 392 15.18 -6.81 22.05
C VAL A 392 16.62 -6.30 22.01
N ALA A 393 17.59 -7.07 22.52
CA ALA A 393 18.99 -6.64 22.54
C ALA A 393 19.58 -6.44 21.13
N ARG A 394 19.23 -7.32 20.18
CA ARG A 394 19.67 -7.18 18.78
C ARG A 394 19.06 -5.98 18.10
N ARG A 395 17.77 -5.70 18.34
CA ARG A 395 17.15 -4.51 17.78
C ARG A 395 17.75 -3.24 18.42
N ALA A 396 17.92 -3.26 19.74
CA ALA A 396 18.52 -2.18 20.49
C ALA A 396 19.97 -1.88 20.09
N SER A 397 20.73 -2.89 19.65
CA SER A 397 22.11 -2.67 19.21
C SER A 397 22.22 -1.85 17.93
N GLY A 398 21.15 -1.71 17.14
CA GLY A 398 21.13 -0.81 15.97
C GLY A 398 21.14 0.68 16.34
N HIS A 399 20.85 1.04 17.60
CA HIS A 399 20.93 2.42 18.12
C HIS A 399 22.30 2.79 18.67
N ILE A 400 23.23 1.82 18.66
CA ILE A 400 24.62 2.04 18.96
C ILE A 400 25.41 1.65 17.72
N ASP A 401 26.64 2.15 17.56
CA ASP A 401 27.46 1.89 16.36
C ASP A 401 27.96 0.41 16.24
N LEU A 402 27.20 -0.56 16.76
CA LEU A 402 27.44 -1.99 16.61
C LEU A 402 26.77 -2.50 15.33
N VAL A 403 27.59 -2.79 14.32
CA VAL A 403 27.14 -3.35 13.05
C VAL A 403 26.86 -4.84 13.20
N VAL A 404 25.59 -5.23 13.18
CA VAL A 404 25.15 -6.63 13.15
C VAL A 404 25.25 -7.17 11.72
N PRO A 405 25.79 -8.37 11.48
CA PRO A 405 25.77 -8.99 10.16
C PRO A 405 24.34 -9.15 9.64
N ARG A 406 24.10 -8.83 8.36
CA ARG A 406 22.77 -8.87 7.73
C ARG A 406 22.04 -10.20 7.92
N ASP A 407 22.74 -11.32 7.79
CA ASP A 407 22.17 -12.65 7.99
C ASP A 407 21.63 -12.88 9.42
N LEU A 408 22.17 -12.17 10.41
CA LEU A 408 21.76 -12.25 11.80
C LEU A 408 20.71 -11.20 12.17
N GLU A 409 20.67 -10.06 11.48
CA GLU A 409 19.66 -9.02 11.66
C GLU A 409 18.24 -9.57 11.41
N ASP A 410 18.10 -10.38 10.36
CA ASP A 410 16.83 -10.98 9.94
C ASP A 410 16.60 -12.39 10.51
N ALA A 411 17.55 -12.93 11.28
CA ALA A 411 17.42 -14.28 11.84
C ALA A 411 16.35 -14.32 12.93
N PRO A 412 15.44 -15.31 12.96
CA PRO A 412 14.43 -15.43 14.00
C PRO A 412 15.08 -15.63 15.38
N ALA A 413 14.64 -14.87 16.38
CA ALA A 413 15.06 -15.07 17.76
C ALA A 413 14.43 -16.33 18.36
N THR A 414 15.18 -17.03 19.21
CA THR A 414 14.65 -18.20 19.92
C THR A 414 13.76 -17.75 21.06
N VAL A 415 12.50 -18.19 21.06
CA VAL A 415 11.54 -17.89 22.14
C VAL A 415 11.71 -18.88 23.30
N PRO A 416 12.13 -18.45 24.50
CA PRO A 416 12.24 -19.34 25.65
C PRO A 416 10.85 -19.73 26.17
N ALA A 417 10.73 -20.91 26.79
CA ALA A 417 9.45 -21.39 27.34
C ALA A 417 8.93 -20.53 28.52
N ALA A 418 9.83 -19.86 29.24
CA ALA A 418 9.50 -18.93 30.32
C ALA A 418 10.66 -17.95 30.53
N ALA A 419 10.34 -16.74 31.02
CA ALA A 419 11.31 -15.74 31.43
C ALA A 419 10.80 -14.93 32.63
N PRO A 420 11.69 -14.29 33.41
CA PRO A 420 11.28 -13.31 34.42
C PRO A 420 10.47 -12.15 33.80
N PRO A 421 9.54 -11.54 34.56
CA PRO A 421 8.69 -10.47 34.04
C PRO A 421 9.46 -9.18 33.72
N GLY A 422 10.55 -8.90 34.44
CA GLY A 422 11.40 -7.75 34.15
C GLY A 422 12.45 -8.09 33.09
N TYR A 423 12.61 -7.21 32.10
CA TYR A 423 13.66 -7.35 31.09
C TYR A 423 15.05 -7.29 31.70
N ARG A 424 15.95 -8.13 31.17
CA ARG A 424 17.39 -8.10 31.44
C ARG A 424 18.13 -8.34 30.13
N THR A 425 19.07 -7.45 29.82
CA THR A 425 19.96 -7.63 28.68
C THR A 425 20.72 -8.95 28.80
N PRO A 426 20.86 -9.74 27.72
CA PRO A 426 21.58 -11.01 27.73
C PRO A 426 22.98 -10.89 28.34
N ALA A 427 23.48 -12.02 28.87
CA ALA A 427 24.86 -12.05 29.36
C ALA A 427 25.84 -11.81 28.19
N LEU A 428 27.04 -11.28 28.48
CA LEU A 428 28.00 -10.88 27.44
C LEU A 428 28.27 -11.97 26.38
N ALA A 429 28.43 -13.23 26.83
CA ALA A 429 28.66 -14.35 25.92
C ALA A 429 27.44 -14.63 25.02
N GLU A 430 26.23 -14.49 25.55
CA GLU A 430 24.99 -14.67 24.79
C GLU A 430 24.79 -13.51 23.81
N LEU A 431 25.09 -12.28 24.24
CA LEU A 431 25.03 -11.09 23.40
C LEU A 431 26.02 -11.18 22.22
N SER A 432 27.25 -11.62 22.47
CA SER A 432 28.24 -11.83 21.39
C SER A 432 27.76 -12.85 20.35
N VAL A 433 27.09 -13.92 20.79
CA VAL A 433 26.51 -14.92 19.87
C VAL A 433 25.32 -14.33 19.11
N LEU A 434 24.43 -13.63 19.80
CA LEU A 434 23.24 -13.02 19.24
C LEU A 434 23.56 -11.97 18.17
N LEU A 435 24.56 -11.13 18.41
CA LEU A 435 24.98 -10.08 17.48
C LEU A 435 25.98 -10.59 16.43
N GLY A 436 26.56 -11.77 16.62
CA GLY A 436 27.65 -12.28 15.78
C GLY A 436 28.95 -11.48 15.90
N ILE A 437 29.10 -10.68 16.96
CA ILE A 437 30.27 -9.83 17.20
C ILE A 437 31.15 -10.51 18.26
N PRO A 438 32.28 -11.13 17.86
CA PRO A 438 33.18 -11.73 18.83
C PRO A 438 33.91 -10.64 19.62
N GLY A 439 34.13 -10.88 20.92
CA GLY A 439 34.95 -10.01 21.76
C GLY A 439 34.27 -8.74 22.27
N LEU A 440 32.93 -8.71 22.31
CA LEU A 440 32.20 -7.64 23.01
C LEU A 440 32.70 -7.50 24.44
N THR A 441 32.70 -6.26 24.93
CA THR A 441 33.10 -5.89 26.29
C THR A 441 31.89 -5.62 27.17
N GLU A 442 32.12 -5.53 28.48
CA GLU A 442 31.05 -5.14 29.42
C GLU A 442 30.57 -3.69 29.17
N ASP A 443 31.44 -2.83 28.62
CA ASP A 443 31.07 -1.46 28.23
C ASP A 443 30.09 -1.50 27.04
N ASP A 444 30.35 -2.34 26.03
CA ASP A 444 29.43 -2.54 24.91
C ASP A 444 28.07 -3.07 25.38
N ARG A 445 28.08 -4.06 26.28
CA ARG A 445 26.85 -4.60 26.89
C ARG A 445 26.10 -3.53 27.69
N SER A 446 26.82 -2.69 28.43
CA SER A 446 26.23 -1.59 29.19
C SER A 446 25.64 -0.51 28.27
N ALA A 447 26.22 -0.29 27.09
CA ALA A 447 25.68 0.63 26.09
C ALA A 447 24.35 0.13 25.50
N VAL A 448 24.21 -1.19 25.29
CA VAL A 448 22.94 -1.81 24.84
C VAL A 448 21.85 -1.78 25.92
N ASP A 449 22.21 -1.87 27.21
CA ASP A 449 21.25 -2.09 28.31
C ASP A 449 20.18 -1.01 28.45
N GLY A 450 20.55 0.27 28.26
CA GLY A 450 19.60 1.39 28.31
C GLY A 450 18.55 1.31 27.18
N PRO A 451 18.97 1.38 25.90
CA PRO A 451 18.07 1.25 24.75
C PRO A 451 17.25 -0.04 24.78
N ALA A 452 17.84 -1.17 25.18
CA ALA A 452 17.13 -2.44 25.25
C ALA A 452 16.02 -2.45 26.31
N ARG A 453 16.23 -1.83 27.48
CA ARG A 453 15.17 -1.68 28.48
C ARG A 453 14.03 -0.77 27.99
N ALA A 454 14.37 0.30 27.29
CA ALA A 454 13.38 1.22 26.74
C ALA A 454 12.52 0.52 25.67
N LEU A 455 13.14 -0.19 24.72
CA LEU A 455 12.42 -1.01 23.75
C LEU A 455 11.59 -2.11 24.42
N ALA A 456 12.13 -2.81 25.42
CA ALA A 456 11.37 -3.83 26.15
C ALA A 456 10.10 -3.25 26.82
N ALA A 457 10.16 -2.03 27.34
CA ALA A 457 9.00 -1.35 27.93
C ALA A 457 7.93 -1.04 26.86
N VAL A 458 8.32 -0.55 25.69
CA VAL A 458 7.40 -0.34 24.55
C VAL A 458 6.75 -1.66 24.14
N VAL A 459 7.54 -2.74 24.01
CA VAL A 459 7.03 -4.07 23.66
C VAL A 459 6.10 -4.61 24.76
N ASP A 460 6.38 -4.37 26.04
CA ASP A 460 5.50 -4.76 27.15
C ASP A 460 4.16 -4.03 27.12
N GLU A 461 4.15 -2.74 26.78
CA GLU A 461 2.90 -2.01 26.55
C GLU A 461 2.11 -2.61 25.39
N LEU A 462 2.77 -2.81 24.24
CA LEU A 462 2.16 -3.45 23.07
C LEU A 462 1.61 -4.84 23.38
N ALA A 463 2.28 -5.61 24.24
CA ALA A 463 1.82 -6.93 24.66
C ALA A 463 0.47 -6.88 25.40
N GLY A 464 0.15 -5.75 26.05
CA GLY A 464 -1.16 -5.52 26.66
C GLY A 464 -2.33 -5.62 25.67
N THR A 465 -2.12 -5.30 24.39
CA THR A 465 -3.14 -5.42 23.33
C THR A 465 -3.47 -6.86 22.98
N GLY A 466 -2.60 -7.81 23.32
CA GLY A 466 -2.65 -9.19 22.84
C GLY A 466 -2.12 -9.38 21.41
N CYS A 467 -1.73 -8.31 20.70
CA CYS A 467 -1.14 -8.39 19.35
C CYS A 467 0.35 -8.74 19.37
N VAL A 468 1.06 -8.39 20.45
CA VAL A 468 2.49 -8.64 20.62
C VAL A 468 2.70 -9.57 21.81
N PHE A 469 3.76 -10.37 21.79
CA PHE A 469 4.25 -11.07 22.96
C PHE A 469 5.71 -10.68 23.24
N ARG A 470 6.12 -10.79 24.50
CA ARG A 470 7.53 -10.79 24.90
C ARG A 470 7.79 -11.89 25.91
N THR A 471 8.86 -12.65 25.68
CA THR A 471 9.36 -13.64 26.63
C THR A 471 10.87 -13.48 26.78
N GLY A 472 11.28 -12.75 27.83
CA GLY A 472 12.68 -12.44 28.07
C GLY A 472 13.17 -11.43 27.03
N ASP A 473 14.17 -11.83 26.25
CA ASP A 473 14.74 -11.03 25.17
C ASP A 473 14.04 -11.24 23.82
N ALA A 474 13.25 -12.31 23.66
CA ALA A 474 12.50 -12.56 22.44
C ALA A 474 11.12 -11.88 22.46
N TYR A 475 10.71 -11.28 21.35
CA TYR A 475 9.39 -10.68 21.16
C TYR A 475 8.87 -10.90 19.74
N GLY A 476 7.57 -10.79 19.51
CA GLY A 476 6.99 -11.00 18.18
C GLY A 476 5.49 -10.78 18.12
N LEU A 477 4.91 -10.98 16.94
CA LEU A 477 3.47 -10.91 16.74
C LEU A 477 2.79 -12.21 17.22
N THR A 478 1.67 -12.08 17.90
CA THR A 478 0.75 -13.19 18.16
C THR A 478 -0.07 -13.48 16.89
N PRO A 479 -0.85 -14.58 16.82
CA PRO A 479 -1.80 -14.78 15.73
C PRO A 479 -2.77 -13.59 15.57
N LEU A 480 -3.31 -13.06 16.68
CA LEU A 480 -4.15 -11.86 16.65
C LEU A 480 -3.37 -10.67 16.06
N GLY A 481 -2.13 -10.47 16.47
CA GLY A 481 -1.27 -9.42 15.95
C GLY A 481 -1.01 -9.53 14.45
N ASN A 482 -0.77 -10.74 13.93
CA ASN A 482 -0.62 -10.96 12.50
C ASN A 482 -1.90 -10.59 11.73
N ALA A 483 -3.08 -10.96 12.23
CA ALA A 483 -4.34 -10.59 11.60
C ALA A 483 -4.59 -9.08 11.61
N VAL A 484 -4.30 -8.43 12.75
CA VAL A 484 -4.47 -6.98 12.94
C VAL A 484 -3.50 -6.19 12.07
N VAL A 485 -2.21 -6.49 12.12
CA VAL A 485 -1.20 -5.78 11.33
C VAL A 485 -1.44 -5.99 9.83
N ARG A 486 -1.81 -7.20 9.41
CA ARG A 486 -2.23 -7.46 8.02
C ARG A 486 -3.41 -6.59 7.61
N HIS A 487 -4.42 -6.47 8.46
CA HIS A 487 -5.58 -5.61 8.19
C HIS A 487 -5.16 -4.13 8.04
N VAL A 488 -4.32 -3.62 8.94
CA VAL A 488 -3.82 -2.23 8.88
C VAL A 488 -3.00 -1.97 7.62
N LEU A 489 -2.15 -2.90 7.19
CA LEU A 489 -1.42 -2.82 5.93
C LEU A 489 -2.35 -2.78 4.71
N ALA A 490 -3.42 -3.58 4.75
CA ALA A 490 -4.39 -3.68 3.65
C ALA A 490 -5.21 -2.39 3.45
N VAL A 491 -5.48 -1.62 4.52
CA VAL A 491 -6.18 -0.32 4.45
C VAL A 491 -5.55 0.61 3.42
N ASN A 492 -4.21 0.68 3.41
CA ASN A 492 -3.44 1.50 2.46
C ASN A 492 -2.90 0.71 1.26
N ARG A 493 -3.50 -0.46 1.00
CA ARG A 493 -3.22 -1.33 -0.16
C ARG A 493 -1.77 -1.82 -0.24
N VAL A 494 -1.07 -1.90 0.91
CA VAL A 494 0.19 -2.62 0.98
C VAL A 494 -0.11 -4.10 0.79
N ALA A 495 0.56 -4.74 -0.17
CA ALA A 495 0.29 -6.13 -0.50
C ALA A 495 0.81 -7.07 0.60
N ALA A 496 -0.11 -7.56 1.44
CA ALA A 496 0.17 -8.46 2.56
C ALA A 496 -0.58 -9.79 2.39
N PRO A 497 -0.09 -10.71 1.53
CA PRO A 497 -0.77 -11.97 1.25
C PRO A 497 -0.85 -12.86 2.48
N ASP A 498 -1.85 -13.74 2.53
CA ASP A 498 -1.78 -14.94 3.37
C ASP A 498 -1.19 -16.14 2.60
N GLU A 499 -1.01 -17.27 3.28
CA GLU A 499 -0.45 -18.49 2.68
C GLU A 499 -1.30 -19.01 1.51
N HIS A 500 -2.62 -18.87 1.56
CA HIS A 500 -3.53 -19.34 0.50
C HIS A 500 -3.44 -18.44 -0.75
N GLU A 501 -3.33 -17.13 -0.54
CA GLU A 501 -3.11 -16.17 -1.61
C GLU A 501 -1.74 -16.37 -2.27
N LEU A 502 -0.69 -16.60 -1.48
CA LEU A 502 0.65 -16.86 -2.01
C LEU A 502 0.65 -18.07 -2.96
N VAL A 503 0.03 -19.18 -2.54
CA VAL A 503 0.00 -20.38 -3.39
C VAL A 503 -0.85 -20.20 -4.65
N SER A 504 -1.65 -19.14 -4.80
CA SER A 504 -2.37 -18.86 -6.04
C SER A 504 -1.59 -17.98 -7.03
N TRP A 505 -0.42 -17.47 -6.64
CA TRP A 505 0.39 -16.60 -7.50
C TRP A 505 1.09 -17.36 -8.63
N ASP A 506 1.36 -16.68 -9.74
CA ASP A 506 2.27 -17.19 -10.77
C ASP A 506 3.75 -17.09 -10.32
N ALA A 507 4.64 -17.74 -11.07
CA ALA A 507 6.07 -17.73 -10.76
C ALA A 507 6.68 -16.32 -10.82
N GLU A 508 6.25 -15.48 -11.77
CA GLU A 508 6.74 -14.11 -11.93
C GLU A 508 6.47 -13.26 -10.68
N ARG A 509 5.22 -13.23 -10.22
CA ARG A 509 4.81 -12.50 -9.02
C ARG A 509 5.51 -13.04 -7.78
N THR A 510 5.68 -14.37 -7.68
CA THR A 510 6.38 -15.02 -6.57
C THR A 510 7.85 -14.60 -6.53
N VAL A 511 8.59 -14.73 -7.63
CA VAL A 511 10.00 -14.33 -7.73
C VAL A 511 10.19 -12.85 -7.41
N ARG A 512 9.33 -11.99 -7.98
CA ARG A 512 9.37 -10.53 -7.73
C ARG A 512 9.17 -10.17 -6.26
N ALA A 513 8.42 -10.97 -5.51
CA ALA A 513 8.19 -10.73 -4.09
C ALA A 513 9.32 -11.29 -3.22
N VAL A 514 9.70 -12.56 -3.40
CA VAL A 514 10.66 -13.25 -2.51
C VAL A 514 12.08 -12.68 -2.55
N GLN A 515 12.46 -11.92 -3.60
CA GLN A 515 13.75 -11.23 -3.64
C GLN A 515 13.89 -10.17 -2.52
N TYR A 516 12.77 -9.69 -1.98
CA TYR A 516 12.72 -8.66 -0.94
C TYR A 516 12.46 -9.23 0.47
N TRP A 517 12.32 -10.54 0.59
CA TRP A 517 11.98 -11.19 1.86
C TRP A 517 13.22 -11.74 2.56
N PRO A 518 13.19 -11.86 3.90
CA PRO A 518 14.25 -12.53 4.63
C PRO A 518 14.55 -13.92 4.06
N PRO A 519 15.82 -14.33 3.93
CA PRO A 519 16.17 -15.56 3.22
C PRO A 519 15.49 -16.84 3.72
N ALA A 520 15.24 -16.98 5.02
CA ALA A 520 14.52 -18.14 5.58
C ALA A 520 13.02 -18.11 5.25
N VAL A 521 12.40 -16.93 5.24
CA VAL A 521 10.99 -16.73 4.93
C VAL A 521 10.75 -16.92 3.43
N ALA A 522 11.61 -16.35 2.59
CA ALA A 522 11.63 -16.56 1.14
C ALA A 522 11.71 -18.05 0.79
N ALA A 523 12.64 -18.79 1.40
CA ALA A 523 12.80 -20.23 1.16
C ALA A 523 11.54 -21.01 1.57
N THR A 524 10.98 -20.72 2.74
CA THR A 524 9.74 -21.37 3.23
C THR A 524 8.58 -21.12 2.26
N ALA A 525 8.42 -19.89 1.78
CA ALA A 525 7.41 -19.52 0.80
C ALA A 525 7.59 -20.25 -0.53
N LEU A 526 8.82 -20.33 -1.05
CA LEU A 526 9.13 -21.07 -2.28
C LEU A 526 8.82 -22.57 -2.11
N THR A 527 9.17 -23.16 -0.97
CA THR A 527 8.83 -24.56 -0.65
C THR A 527 7.31 -24.76 -0.59
N ALA A 528 6.56 -23.85 0.04
CA ALA A 528 5.10 -23.93 0.10
C ALA A 528 4.46 -23.80 -1.30
N TRP A 529 4.90 -22.82 -2.08
CA TRP A 529 4.40 -22.56 -3.44
C TRP A 529 4.64 -23.74 -4.39
N THR A 530 5.84 -24.33 -4.34
CA THR A 530 6.20 -25.50 -5.16
C THR A 530 5.46 -26.75 -4.70
N THR A 531 5.35 -26.98 -3.39
CA THR A 531 4.63 -28.14 -2.81
C THR A 531 3.14 -28.11 -3.20
N ALA A 532 2.49 -26.95 -3.12
CA ALA A 532 1.10 -26.78 -3.54
C ALA A 532 0.86 -27.13 -5.02
N ARG A 533 1.91 -27.06 -5.86
CA ARG A 533 1.91 -27.42 -7.29
C ARG A 533 2.50 -28.80 -7.59
N GLY A 534 2.71 -29.63 -6.55
CA GLY A 534 3.22 -30.99 -6.69
C GLY A 534 4.74 -31.13 -6.76
N ALA A 535 5.49 -30.05 -6.54
CA ALA A 535 6.96 -30.01 -6.46
C ALA A 535 7.69 -30.73 -7.62
N THR A 536 7.13 -30.62 -8.83
CA THR A 536 7.69 -31.27 -10.04
C THR A 536 8.83 -30.45 -10.63
N ASP A 537 9.70 -31.10 -11.41
CA ASP A 537 10.78 -30.41 -12.13
C ASP A 537 10.27 -29.25 -13.01
N ALA A 538 9.10 -29.41 -13.62
CA ALA A 538 8.48 -28.37 -14.46
C ALA A 538 8.14 -27.09 -13.66
N VAL A 539 7.68 -27.25 -12.41
CA VAL A 539 7.33 -26.13 -11.52
C VAL A 539 8.59 -25.38 -11.08
N TRP A 540 9.68 -26.10 -10.81
CA TRP A 540 10.97 -25.48 -10.50
C TRP A 540 11.58 -24.79 -11.72
N SER A 541 11.44 -25.37 -12.92
CA SER A 541 11.83 -24.70 -14.17
C SER A 541 11.06 -23.41 -14.41
N GLU A 542 9.76 -23.37 -14.09
CA GLU A 542 8.95 -22.13 -14.17
C GLU A 542 9.51 -21.01 -13.28
N LEU A 543 9.97 -21.35 -12.06
CA LEU A 543 10.63 -20.39 -11.16
C LEU A 543 11.97 -19.92 -11.73
N LEU A 544 12.79 -20.81 -12.30
CA LEU A 544 14.06 -20.44 -12.93
C LEU A 544 13.83 -19.50 -14.14
N ASP A 545 12.84 -19.80 -14.98
CA ASP A 545 12.44 -18.94 -16.10
C ASP A 545 12.00 -17.56 -15.60
N ALA A 546 11.23 -17.50 -14.51
CA ALA A 546 10.81 -16.25 -13.88
C ALA A 546 12.00 -15.45 -13.30
N VAL A 547 13.02 -16.09 -12.72
CA VAL A 547 14.26 -15.42 -12.27
C VAL A 547 15.02 -14.84 -13.46
N SER A 548 15.18 -15.60 -14.54
CA SER A 548 15.84 -15.13 -15.77
C SER A 548 15.11 -13.93 -16.38
N ALA A 549 13.77 -13.98 -16.41
CA ALA A 549 12.92 -12.89 -16.89
C ALA A 549 12.99 -11.65 -15.98
N ALA A 550 12.96 -11.81 -14.65
CA ALA A 550 13.03 -10.71 -13.70
C ALA A 550 14.34 -9.93 -13.84
N LYS A 551 15.49 -10.62 -13.88
CA LYS A 551 16.79 -9.96 -14.07
C LYS A 551 16.88 -9.23 -15.42
N SER A 552 16.32 -9.82 -16.46
CA SER A 552 16.27 -9.21 -17.80
C SER A 552 15.38 -7.96 -17.87
N ALA A 553 14.32 -7.91 -17.08
CA ALA A 553 13.39 -6.77 -17.02
C ALA A 553 13.94 -5.62 -16.16
N ASP A 554 14.57 -5.94 -15.03
CA ASP A 554 15.12 -4.96 -14.11
C ASP A 554 16.49 -5.35 -13.55
N PHE A 555 17.52 -4.96 -14.32
CA PHE A 555 18.92 -5.09 -13.94
C PHE A 555 19.29 -4.31 -12.67
N HIS A 556 18.54 -3.26 -12.30
CA HIS A 556 18.91 -2.38 -11.18
C HIS A 556 18.59 -2.96 -9.81
N HIS A 557 17.54 -3.77 -9.72
CA HIS A 557 16.96 -4.17 -8.44
C HIS A 557 16.92 -5.68 -8.21
N THR A 558 17.15 -6.49 -9.26
CA THR A 558 17.18 -7.94 -9.12
C THR A 558 18.61 -8.42 -8.83
N LEU A 559 18.84 -8.91 -7.61
CA LEU A 559 20.08 -9.58 -7.19
C LEU A 559 19.94 -11.09 -7.42
N THR A 560 20.56 -11.58 -8.49
CA THR A 560 20.41 -12.97 -8.91
C THR A 560 21.04 -13.93 -7.90
N ALA A 561 22.16 -13.52 -7.29
CA ALA A 561 22.83 -14.28 -6.24
C ALA A 561 21.90 -14.58 -5.03
N ASP A 562 21.16 -13.58 -4.56
CA ASP A 562 20.25 -13.71 -3.40
C ASP A 562 19.08 -14.65 -3.74
N LEU A 563 18.49 -14.52 -4.92
CA LEU A 563 17.44 -15.42 -5.40
C LEU A 563 17.91 -16.88 -5.47
N PHE A 564 19.14 -17.13 -5.93
CA PHE A 564 19.72 -18.48 -5.94
C PHE A 564 20.01 -19.01 -4.54
N SER A 565 20.40 -18.16 -3.60
CA SER A 565 20.52 -18.52 -2.18
C SER A 565 19.16 -18.96 -1.60
N HIS A 566 18.08 -18.25 -1.94
CA HIS A 566 16.71 -18.60 -1.53
C HIS A 566 16.26 -19.94 -2.14
N LEU A 567 16.51 -20.14 -3.44
CA LEU A 567 16.17 -21.39 -4.15
C LEU A 567 16.96 -22.60 -3.60
N ASP A 568 18.24 -22.42 -3.29
CA ASP A 568 19.07 -23.47 -2.69
C ASP A 568 18.51 -23.90 -1.34
N ARG A 569 18.21 -22.92 -0.48
CA ARG A 569 17.59 -23.16 0.84
C ARG A 569 16.20 -23.78 0.74
N ALA A 570 15.43 -23.47 -0.30
CA ALA A 570 14.14 -24.08 -0.58
C ALA A 570 14.25 -25.53 -1.11
N GLY A 571 15.47 -26.00 -1.42
CA GLY A 571 15.73 -27.37 -1.83
C GLY A 571 15.52 -27.63 -3.33
N ILE A 572 15.79 -26.65 -4.20
CA ILE A 572 15.62 -26.81 -5.66
C ILE A 572 16.33 -28.08 -6.18
N PRO A 573 15.66 -28.96 -6.96
CA PRO A 573 16.26 -30.19 -7.46
C PRO A 573 17.34 -29.97 -8.54
N GLY A 574 18.28 -30.91 -8.66
CA GLY A 574 19.34 -30.84 -9.67
C GLY A 574 18.87 -31.02 -11.13
N GLY A 575 17.70 -31.63 -11.37
CA GLY A 575 17.14 -31.81 -12.71
C GLY A 575 16.87 -30.47 -13.43
N PRO A 576 15.99 -29.61 -12.87
CA PRO A 576 15.71 -28.26 -13.37
C PRO A 576 16.96 -27.41 -13.52
N LEU A 577 17.87 -27.47 -12.53
CA LEU A 577 19.17 -26.77 -12.60
C LEU A 577 19.95 -27.18 -13.85
N ARG A 578 20.14 -28.48 -14.10
CA ARG A 578 20.90 -28.92 -15.29
C ARG A 578 20.25 -28.47 -16.61
N SER A 579 18.92 -28.44 -16.68
CA SER A 579 18.18 -27.92 -17.84
C SER A 579 18.39 -26.43 -18.08
N ALA A 580 18.71 -25.65 -17.05
CA ALA A 580 18.92 -24.20 -17.12
C ALA A 580 20.39 -23.78 -17.33
N LEU A 581 21.33 -24.73 -17.51
CA LEU A 581 22.76 -24.40 -17.73
C LEU A 581 23.01 -23.54 -18.98
N GLU A 582 22.20 -23.72 -20.02
CA GLU A 582 22.30 -22.97 -21.29
C GLU A 582 21.61 -21.60 -21.25
N ASP A 583 20.96 -21.23 -20.12
CA ASP A 583 20.28 -19.94 -20.00
C ASP A 583 21.31 -18.78 -20.03
N PRO A 584 21.09 -17.73 -20.84
CA PRO A 584 22.05 -16.64 -21.05
C PRO A 584 22.18 -15.68 -19.86
N VAL A 585 21.33 -15.77 -18.85
CA VAL A 585 21.27 -14.90 -17.66
C VAL A 585 21.67 -15.69 -16.41
N ILE A 586 21.02 -16.81 -16.15
CA ILE A 586 21.15 -17.56 -14.89
C ILE A 586 22.10 -18.77 -14.98
N GLY A 587 22.51 -19.19 -16.19
CA GLY A 587 23.27 -20.44 -16.38
C GLY A 587 24.57 -20.52 -15.56
N ALA A 588 25.23 -19.38 -15.30
CA ALA A 588 26.43 -19.33 -14.48
C ALA A 588 26.13 -19.51 -12.97
N TYR A 589 25.01 -18.97 -12.47
CA TYR A 589 24.55 -19.18 -11.09
C TYR A 589 24.15 -20.63 -10.86
N VAL A 590 23.44 -21.22 -11.82
CA VAL A 590 23.09 -22.65 -11.85
C VAL A 590 24.34 -23.51 -11.74
N HIS A 591 25.35 -23.24 -12.57
CA HIS A 591 26.62 -23.98 -12.54
C HIS A 591 27.32 -23.84 -11.19
N ARG A 592 27.41 -22.62 -10.65
CA ARG A 592 27.99 -22.35 -9.32
C ARG A 592 27.27 -23.12 -8.21
N LEU A 593 25.93 -23.16 -8.26
CA LEU A 593 25.12 -23.90 -7.29
C LEU A 593 25.34 -25.41 -7.37
N LEU A 594 25.27 -26.00 -8.56
CA LEU A 594 25.55 -27.43 -8.78
C LEU A 594 26.96 -27.80 -8.30
N HIS A 595 27.95 -26.96 -8.62
CA HIS A 595 29.33 -27.14 -8.17
C HIS A 595 29.46 -27.11 -6.64
N SER A 596 28.81 -26.15 -5.98
CA SER A 596 28.82 -26.04 -4.51
C SER A 596 28.20 -27.24 -3.81
N ARG A 597 27.26 -27.93 -4.46
CA ARG A 597 26.64 -29.18 -4.00
C ARG A 597 27.45 -30.44 -4.33
N GLY A 598 28.57 -30.29 -5.05
CA GLY A 598 29.36 -31.43 -5.55
C GLY A 598 28.67 -32.21 -6.68
N GLU A 599 27.65 -31.63 -7.32
CA GLU A 599 26.94 -32.23 -8.44
C GLU A 599 27.68 -31.96 -9.77
N PRO A 600 27.74 -32.93 -10.70
CA PRO A 600 28.42 -32.72 -11.98
C PRO A 600 27.63 -31.74 -12.87
N ALA A 601 28.34 -30.73 -13.40
CA ALA A 601 27.85 -29.77 -14.38
C ALA A 601 28.95 -29.47 -15.40
N ASP A 602 28.59 -29.39 -16.69
CA ASP A 602 29.54 -29.05 -17.76
C ASP A 602 29.63 -27.53 -17.93
N GLN A 603 30.78 -26.95 -17.58
CA GLN A 603 31.04 -25.52 -17.74
C GLN A 603 30.95 -25.08 -19.22
N GLY A 604 31.17 -25.99 -20.18
CA GLY A 604 31.07 -25.72 -21.61
C GLY A 604 29.66 -25.35 -22.08
N LEU A 605 28.63 -25.70 -21.31
CA LEU A 605 27.23 -25.35 -21.62
C LEU A 605 26.87 -23.92 -21.18
N VAL A 606 27.65 -23.32 -20.27
CA VAL A 606 27.33 -22.01 -19.68
C VAL A 606 27.69 -20.88 -20.66
N PRO A 607 26.72 -20.07 -21.11
CA PRO A 607 26.99 -18.95 -22.01
C PRO A 607 27.92 -17.90 -21.39
N LEU A 608 28.75 -17.26 -22.22
CA LEU A 608 29.63 -16.16 -21.76
C LEU A 608 28.82 -14.98 -21.20
N THR A 609 27.61 -14.72 -21.69
CA THR A 609 26.76 -13.65 -21.16
C THR A 609 26.39 -13.90 -19.70
N ALA A 610 26.00 -15.14 -19.35
CA ALA A 610 25.66 -15.51 -17.98
C ALA A 610 26.89 -15.41 -17.06
N ARG A 611 28.07 -15.82 -17.57
CA ARG A 611 29.34 -15.69 -16.83
C ARG A 611 29.71 -14.24 -16.57
N ALA A 612 29.54 -13.35 -17.55
CA ALA A 612 29.79 -11.92 -17.38
C ALA A 612 28.86 -11.31 -16.33
N LEU A 613 27.58 -11.70 -16.33
CA LEU A 613 26.60 -11.22 -15.35
C LEU A 613 26.93 -11.68 -13.93
N LEU A 614 27.30 -12.96 -13.73
CA LEU A 614 27.77 -13.46 -12.44
C LEU A 614 29.00 -12.68 -11.94
N LEU A 615 30.02 -12.55 -12.80
CA LEU A 615 31.23 -11.81 -12.44
C LEU A 615 30.94 -10.36 -12.10
N LEU A 616 30.00 -9.72 -12.79
CA LEU A 616 29.64 -8.34 -12.50
C LEU A 616 28.98 -8.17 -11.13
N GLU A 617 28.08 -9.08 -10.72
CA GLU A 617 27.51 -9.05 -9.37
C GLU A 617 28.59 -9.33 -8.29
N GLU A 618 29.55 -10.21 -8.56
CA GLU A 618 30.68 -10.47 -7.65
C GLU A 618 31.62 -9.25 -7.51
N LEU A 619 31.88 -8.54 -8.61
CA LEU A 619 32.68 -7.31 -8.59
C LEU A 619 31.95 -6.17 -7.87
N ASP A 620 30.64 -6.03 -8.07
CA ASP A 620 29.84 -5.02 -7.37
C ASP A 620 29.81 -5.27 -5.85
N ALA A 621 29.75 -6.53 -5.42
CA ALA A 621 29.87 -6.90 -4.01
C ALA A 621 31.25 -6.54 -3.42
N CYS A 622 32.33 -6.77 -4.18
CA CYS A 622 33.68 -6.35 -3.77
C CYS A 622 33.79 -4.81 -3.67
N TRP A 623 33.23 -4.09 -4.64
CA TRP A 623 33.16 -2.62 -4.61
C TRP A 623 32.41 -2.11 -3.38
N ALA A 624 31.26 -2.72 -3.05
CA ALA A 624 30.48 -2.35 -1.86
C ALA A 624 31.27 -2.57 -0.56
N ALA A 625 31.99 -3.69 -0.45
CA ALA A 625 32.84 -3.99 0.71
C ALA A 625 34.01 -2.99 0.82
N ASP A 626 34.66 -2.66 -0.30
CA ASP A 626 35.72 -1.65 -0.37
C ASP A 626 35.22 -0.27 0.08
N MET A 627 34.01 0.13 -0.36
CA MET A 627 33.37 1.38 0.05
C MET A 627 33.01 1.41 1.54
N GLN A 628 32.49 0.31 2.09
CA GLN A 628 32.19 0.19 3.52
C GLN A 628 33.47 0.29 4.37
N ALA A 629 34.53 -0.39 3.97
CA ALA A 629 35.84 -0.31 4.63
C ALA A 629 36.40 1.11 4.58
N SER A 630 36.30 1.78 3.44
CA SER A 630 36.73 3.17 3.25
C SER A 630 35.98 4.15 4.15
N VAL A 631 34.65 3.99 4.28
CA VAL A 631 33.84 4.81 5.19
C VAL A 631 34.22 4.57 6.65
N ALA A 632 34.38 3.30 7.06
CA ALA A 632 34.79 2.95 8.42
C ALA A 632 36.21 3.46 8.78
N ALA A 633 37.09 3.56 7.78
CA ALA A 633 38.46 4.02 7.97
C ALA A 633 38.62 5.55 8.01
N ARG A 634 37.60 6.36 7.63
CA ARG A 634 37.68 7.84 7.58
C ARG A 634 38.03 8.50 8.92
N ASP A 635 37.80 7.82 10.03
CA ASP A 635 38.13 8.29 11.39
C ASP A 635 39.42 7.69 11.98
N ARG A 636 40.16 6.88 11.20
CA ARG A 636 41.43 6.25 11.61
C ARG A 636 42.56 6.63 10.66
N ALA A 637 43.81 6.58 11.15
CA ALA A 637 45.02 6.90 10.40
C ALA A 637 45.09 6.12 9.06
N PRO A 638 45.85 6.59 8.04
CA PRO A 638 45.68 6.10 6.67
C PRO A 638 46.06 4.63 6.54
N GLU A 639 45.04 3.76 6.54
CA GLU A 639 45.13 2.38 6.08
C GLU A 639 45.31 2.35 4.55
N PRO A 640 45.91 1.30 3.98
CA PRO A 640 46.02 1.16 2.53
C PRO A 640 44.63 1.21 1.88
N ALA A 641 44.56 1.75 0.66
CA ALA A 641 43.32 1.78 -0.10
C ALA A 641 42.76 0.34 -0.25
N PRO A 642 41.44 0.15 -0.12
CA PRO A 642 40.82 -1.15 -0.36
C PRO A 642 41.16 -1.67 -1.76
N THR A 643 41.53 -2.96 -1.90
CA THR A 643 41.94 -3.57 -3.18
C THR A 643 41.07 -4.74 -3.60
N ALA A 644 40.01 -5.08 -2.86
CA ALA A 644 39.25 -6.30 -3.11
C ALA A 644 38.63 -6.31 -4.51
N LEU A 645 38.12 -5.16 -4.98
CA LEU A 645 37.61 -5.01 -6.34
C LEU A 645 38.69 -5.23 -7.40
N ILE A 646 39.87 -4.63 -7.22
CA ILE A 646 40.97 -4.71 -8.19
C ILE A 646 41.49 -6.14 -8.29
N ASP A 647 41.73 -6.77 -7.14
CA ASP A 647 42.23 -8.15 -7.07
C ASP A 647 41.21 -9.12 -7.69
N ALA A 648 39.92 -8.95 -7.39
CA ALA A 648 38.84 -9.75 -7.99
C ALA A 648 38.72 -9.53 -9.51
N PHE A 649 38.91 -8.30 -9.99
CA PHE A 649 38.89 -8.00 -11.42
C PHE A 649 40.06 -8.66 -12.16
N ASP A 650 41.28 -8.56 -11.62
CA ASP A 650 42.46 -9.16 -12.23
C ASP A 650 42.36 -10.69 -12.29
N GLU A 651 41.83 -11.32 -11.23
CA GLU A 651 41.54 -12.76 -11.22
C GLU A 651 40.51 -13.14 -12.29
N ALA A 652 39.39 -12.39 -12.36
CA ALA A 652 38.36 -12.60 -13.37
C ALA A 652 38.91 -12.42 -14.80
N ALA A 653 39.72 -11.39 -15.02
CA ALA A 653 40.34 -11.10 -16.31
C ALA A 653 41.33 -12.19 -16.73
N ALA A 654 42.11 -12.76 -15.81
CA ALA A 654 43.03 -13.85 -16.10
C ALA A 654 42.31 -15.12 -16.55
N GLY A 655 41.11 -15.39 -16.00
CA GLY A 655 40.25 -16.53 -16.36
C GLY A 655 39.33 -16.30 -17.56
N TRP A 656 39.25 -15.07 -18.08
CA TRP A 656 38.32 -14.71 -19.15
C TRP A 656 38.87 -14.98 -20.55
N PRO A 657 38.09 -15.58 -21.48
CA PRO A 657 38.50 -15.72 -22.87
C PRO A 657 38.79 -14.37 -23.53
N GLY A 658 40.06 -14.12 -23.88
CA GLY A 658 40.50 -12.84 -24.45
C GLY A 658 40.86 -11.77 -23.42
N GLY A 659 40.97 -12.13 -22.14
CA GLY A 659 41.50 -11.29 -21.06
C GLY A 659 40.66 -10.06 -20.73
N ALA A 660 41.25 -9.11 -19.98
CA ALA A 660 40.60 -7.86 -19.57
C ALA A 660 39.97 -7.08 -20.74
N ALA A 661 40.63 -7.05 -21.90
CA ALA A 661 40.15 -6.33 -23.09
C ALA A 661 38.82 -6.87 -23.64
N SER A 662 38.53 -8.16 -23.42
CA SER A 662 37.27 -8.80 -23.83
C SER A 662 36.25 -8.87 -22.68
N LEU A 663 36.72 -8.86 -21.43
CA LEU A 663 35.86 -8.85 -20.24
C LEU A 663 35.12 -7.51 -20.10
N LEU A 664 35.80 -6.37 -20.23
CA LEU A 664 35.20 -5.05 -20.01
C LEU A 664 33.97 -4.77 -20.91
N PRO A 665 34.01 -5.06 -22.23
CA PRO A 665 32.81 -4.97 -23.06
C PRO A 665 31.72 -5.97 -22.66
N ALA A 666 32.10 -7.20 -22.29
CA ALA A 666 31.14 -8.22 -21.88
C ALA A 666 30.38 -7.84 -20.60
N LEU A 667 31.06 -7.25 -19.60
CA LEU A 667 30.40 -6.71 -18.40
C LEU A 667 29.41 -5.59 -18.76
N THR A 668 29.81 -4.71 -19.68
CA THR A 668 28.95 -3.61 -20.15
C THR A 668 27.71 -4.11 -20.89
N ASP A 669 27.86 -5.15 -21.71
CA ASP A 669 26.76 -5.72 -22.49
C ASP A 669 25.81 -6.55 -21.62
N ALA A 670 26.32 -7.19 -20.56
CA ALA A 670 25.54 -8.02 -19.65
C ALA A 670 24.62 -7.19 -18.74
N ASP A 671 25.15 -6.17 -18.07
CA ASP A 671 24.38 -5.23 -17.26
C ASP A 671 25.02 -3.84 -17.29
N PRO A 672 24.60 -2.96 -18.23
CA PRO A 672 25.15 -1.63 -18.38
C PRO A 672 24.96 -0.74 -17.15
N ALA A 673 23.99 -1.03 -16.27
CA ALA A 673 23.69 -0.19 -15.14
C ALA A 673 24.63 -0.45 -13.97
N THR A 674 24.76 -1.71 -13.57
CA THR A 674 25.68 -2.15 -12.51
C THR A 674 27.13 -1.90 -12.92
N ALA A 675 27.46 -2.14 -14.19
CA ALA A 675 28.80 -1.90 -14.74
C ALA A 675 29.29 -0.45 -14.57
N VAL A 676 28.42 0.57 -14.51
CA VAL A 676 28.86 1.96 -14.39
C VAL A 676 29.71 2.19 -13.15
N ARG A 677 29.30 1.68 -11.98
CA ARG A 677 29.99 1.94 -10.70
C ARG A 677 31.33 1.20 -10.64
N VAL A 678 31.31 -0.09 -10.98
CA VAL A 678 32.52 -0.93 -11.08
C VAL A 678 33.53 -0.32 -12.07
N LEU A 679 33.09 0.07 -13.27
CA LEU A 679 33.97 0.64 -14.30
C LEU A 679 34.47 2.05 -13.95
N GLU A 680 33.71 2.83 -13.19
CA GLU A 680 34.16 4.13 -12.68
C GLU A 680 35.35 3.97 -11.74
N ASP A 681 35.25 3.02 -10.82
CA ASP A 681 36.26 2.78 -9.81
C ASP A 681 37.53 2.14 -10.42
N LEU A 682 37.37 1.13 -11.29
CA LEU A 682 38.47 0.54 -12.04
C LEU A 682 39.20 1.57 -12.93
N ARG A 683 38.48 2.52 -13.53
CA ARG A 683 39.11 3.60 -14.31
C ARG A 683 39.97 4.50 -13.43
N GLU A 684 39.54 4.79 -12.21
CA GLU A 684 40.20 5.77 -11.33
C GLU A 684 41.36 5.16 -10.55
N HIS A 685 41.24 3.90 -10.14
CA HIS A 685 42.12 3.30 -9.14
C HIS A 685 42.95 2.10 -9.65
N HIS A 686 42.67 1.53 -10.83
CA HIS A 686 43.38 0.35 -11.30
C HIS A 686 44.86 0.65 -11.68
N PRO A 687 45.85 -0.15 -11.21
CA PRO A 687 47.26 0.14 -11.42
C PRO A 687 47.76 -0.08 -12.86
N ASP A 688 47.12 -0.98 -13.64
CA ASP A 688 47.39 -1.11 -15.07
C ASP A 688 46.63 -0.06 -15.89
N GLY A 689 47.37 0.88 -16.48
CA GLY A 689 46.81 1.94 -17.33
C GLY A 689 46.02 1.45 -18.54
N ARG A 690 46.27 0.24 -19.05
CA ARG A 690 45.48 -0.35 -20.14
C ARG A 690 44.08 -0.74 -19.69
N VAL A 691 43.97 -1.27 -18.47
CA VAL A 691 42.67 -1.61 -17.85
C VAL A 691 41.91 -0.34 -17.51
N ALA A 692 42.59 0.68 -16.98
CA ALA A 692 41.99 1.98 -16.69
C ALA A 692 41.43 2.65 -17.97
N ASP A 693 42.20 2.69 -19.06
CA ASP A 693 41.77 3.23 -20.36
C ASP A 693 40.63 2.39 -20.96
N GLY A 694 40.73 1.06 -20.90
CA GLY A 694 39.68 0.14 -21.34
C GLY A 694 38.37 0.36 -20.58
N SER A 695 38.46 0.56 -19.26
CA SER A 695 37.32 0.84 -18.38
C SER A 695 36.68 2.18 -18.72
N ALA A 696 37.47 3.21 -19.04
CA ALA A 696 36.95 4.50 -19.51
C ALA A 696 36.13 4.38 -20.80
N HIS A 697 36.57 3.55 -21.74
CA HIS A 697 35.84 3.28 -22.98
C HIS A 697 34.55 2.51 -22.74
N ALA A 698 34.60 1.44 -21.94
CA ALA A 698 33.45 0.63 -21.56
C ALA A 698 32.40 1.47 -20.79
N LEU A 699 32.85 2.29 -19.84
CA LEU A 699 32.02 3.20 -19.06
C LEU A 699 31.21 4.17 -19.93
N LYS A 700 31.85 4.72 -20.97
CA LYS A 700 31.18 5.61 -21.92
C LYS A 700 30.04 4.90 -22.66
N ALA A 701 30.25 3.64 -23.04
CA ALA A 701 29.22 2.82 -23.69
C ALA A 701 28.09 2.48 -22.72
N ALA A 702 28.42 2.06 -21.49
CA ALA A 702 27.46 1.78 -20.42
C ALA A 702 26.53 2.97 -20.15
N LYS A 703 27.10 4.16 -19.88
CA LYS A 703 26.34 5.41 -19.65
C LYS A 703 25.45 5.79 -20.83
N ALA A 704 25.92 5.58 -22.06
CA ALA A 704 25.12 5.87 -23.26
C ALA A 704 23.92 4.93 -23.40
N THR A 705 24.07 3.65 -23.02
CA THR A 705 22.98 2.68 -23.01
C THR A 705 21.96 2.99 -21.91
N VAL A 706 22.40 3.24 -20.67
CA VAL A 706 21.53 3.64 -19.55
C VAL A 706 20.70 4.88 -19.90
N LYS A 707 21.33 5.92 -20.48
CA LYS A 707 20.65 7.15 -20.90
C LYS A 707 19.56 6.89 -21.97
N ARG A 708 19.82 6.01 -22.94
CA ARG A 708 18.84 5.64 -23.97
C ARG A 708 17.65 4.88 -23.39
N SER A 709 17.90 3.95 -22.47
CA SER A 709 16.85 3.18 -21.78
C SER A 709 15.94 4.09 -20.93
N ALA A 710 16.54 5.03 -20.19
CA ALA A 710 15.79 6.01 -19.40
C ALA A 710 14.90 6.93 -20.27
N ALA A 711 15.39 7.37 -21.44
CA ALA A 711 14.61 8.17 -22.37
C ALA A 711 13.43 7.39 -22.98
N ARG A 712 13.60 6.08 -23.22
CA ARG A 712 12.56 5.21 -23.76
C ARG A 712 11.45 4.92 -22.75
N ARG A 713 11.79 4.72 -21.46
CA ARG A 713 10.81 4.56 -20.37
C ARG A 713 9.97 5.83 -20.15
N ARG A 714 10.57 7.03 -20.26
CA ARG A 714 9.81 8.31 -20.17
C ARG A 714 8.89 8.56 -21.36
N GLY A 715 9.15 7.96 -22.51
CA GLY A 715 8.34 8.12 -23.73
C GLY A 715 7.11 7.21 -23.80
N SER A 716 7.01 6.17 -22.95
CA SER A 716 5.84 5.28 -22.89
C SER A 716 4.94 5.53 -21.68
N ALA A 717 5.23 6.57 -20.89
CA ALA A 717 4.45 6.98 -19.72
C ALA A 717 3.58 8.22 -19.99
N TRP A 718 3.31 8.52 -21.26
CA TRP A 718 2.42 9.61 -21.71
C TRP A 718 1.29 9.08 -22.56
#